data_AF-A0A927SHS9-F1
#
_entry.id   AF-A0A927SHS9-F1
#
_cell.length_a   1.000
_cell.length_b   1.000
_cell.length_c   1.000
_cell.angle_alpha   90.00
_cell.angle_beta   90.00
_cell.angle_gamma   90.00
#
_symmetry.space_group_name_H-M   'P 1'
#
loop_
_entity.id
_entity.type
_entity.pdbx_description
1 polymer ?
#
loop_
_entity_poly.entity_id
_entity_poly.type
_entity_poly.pdbx_seq_one_letter_code
_entity_poly.pdbx_strand_id
1 'polypeptide(L)'
;MDISGVYYCSKCMLQMEAEGVCPHCGHSSRRSESRRNCLEEGTFLNDRYLLGAVIGSGGFGITYAAWDTLLETPVAIKEYFPGDFAERDVRDGDEVRLRENHETEYRLGLRRFMQEARVLAMFREVPGIVNVSDCFEENETFYFVMEYVRGISLDEYVKQHKVDARRLLTMMRSTIDALDAVHAQGILHRDITPKNLMVLENGNVKLIDFGSARKIDREGTSIIVTEHYAPVEQYDNMREQGPWTDIYSLCATMYEMITGIVPQEALARQYRDEMKPPSALGISLKKSQERALMSGLAVEPERRIRSMAELRSRLYNLPLPEEIRRRKTFIRRASTIGAILFAVCALLIINFTTGLPVYRGLRLALFPDGWHITDCSICEENCVIPESCLGIGVSAVKKDAFADADTLRSVEIPGSIKAIEERAFFGCDGLESIVVNEGVERIAEHAFAQNPSLREVHLPQSLEYMAPNALNGAGDRLRIWGQHGSYAEKYAYTGGDAAARASRENDYAKTEDPRLYTGEIPFLCRDDFAAEEVAGGVKIIDCVPGPKAVVFPDYIDAKPVVALQPEMFSMDEYVSLRYICLPDDLQALPNLKQDTVFHDDDLQQAKRYDLGSALCEVGEYGLSGSGAEEIVLPEGLQVLGTGAFSGSRNLRYVKLPDTLMEIHENAFADTAMLKEIVLPGSMTCLNAGAFKGSGIESIIIPEGITVMPECVFGFCADLEKVQLSAAVCRIEKQAFIDCYRMNYLEIPAGLQYIGEGAFRGCSTLQTVRFNGECEGLVIDAEAFNACSSMQYMYLPDGTRSIGQYAFGGCKSLKVIHIPPSVQEIAGDAFAGCGRDLIISGSAGSVAEMYAIANAIAFENESAWIHVEDAVCEADNNGLPVARAVAFEPAEAGEEAVLASFYEGLPVVEMWEATSVPVKAKRIVMPLLLESFVSDEVIACEEMVFRNELEGFAFWLEDYQSVESTGHAIGSIMFSDGSKELIILENGFSGTGIRELQLPENLTYVEQEAFAFCPELEKVAFPEEIESMAARCFRECPSLKAVELPRGDIDLCCMFAGCGQLETVVLPQSVRTLPFCAFANCGSLKDVWIYARELELDESAGVTFFHHSLAGYYDPDYEAEYGSDWAASIAHTRQAHLPHPFADSPDVTIHGYAGSATESLCRELGLNFEPIPEK
;
A
#
# COMPACT_ATOMS: atom_id res chain seq x y z
N MET A 1 13.41 37.90 48.13
CA MET A 1 14.14 36.68 48.52
C MET A 1 15.55 37.08 48.88
N ASP A 2 16.07 36.60 50.00
CA ASP A 2 17.48 36.77 50.37
C ASP A 2 18.25 35.55 49.89
N ILE A 3 19.21 35.76 49.00
CA ILE A 3 20.06 34.71 48.43
C ILE A 3 21.50 35.09 48.76
N SER A 4 22.10 34.38 49.71
CA SER A 4 23.49 34.61 50.15
C SER A 4 23.79 36.05 50.58
N GLY A 5 22.82 36.75 51.20
CA GLY A 5 22.97 38.12 51.67
C GLY A 5 22.69 39.20 50.61
N VAL A 6 22.19 38.79 49.44
CA VAL A 6 21.76 39.69 48.36
C VAL A 6 20.26 39.54 48.15
N TYR A 7 19.54 40.67 48.16
CA TYR A 7 18.09 40.65 47.93
C TYR A 7 17.78 40.57 46.44
N TYR A 8 16.94 39.62 46.05
CA TYR A 8 16.34 39.51 44.71
C TYR A 8 14.82 39.59 44.80
N CYS A 9 14.19 40.19 43.79
CA CYS A 9 12.74 40.18 43.67
C CYS A 9 12.22 38.77 43.38
N SER A 10 11.27 38.26 44.18
CA SER A 10 10.68 36.92 43.99
C SER A 10 9.92 36.75 42.69
N LYS A 11 9.50 37.85 42.03
CA LYS A 11 8.80 37.78 40.74
C LYS A 11 9.70 37.98 39.53
N CYS A 12 10.49 39.07 39.49
CA CYS A 12 11.30 39.44 38.31
C CYS A 12 12.77 39.01 38.37
N MET A 13 13.20 38.43 39.50
CA MET A 13 14.57 37.93 39.71
C MET A 13 15.66 38.98 39.43
N LEU A 14 15.37 40.26 39.65
CA LEU A 14 16.35 41.35 39.63
C LEU A 14 16.79 41.66 41.06
N GLN A 15 18.08 41.99 41.18
CA GLN A 15 18.68 42.39 42.45
C GLN A 15 18.02 43.67 42.98
N MET A 16 17.88 43.74 44.30
CA MET A 16 17.27 44.84 45.05
C MET A 16 18.26 45.33 46.12
N GLU A 17 18.23 46.63 46.43
CA GLU A 17 19.08 47.21 47.48
C GLU A 17 18.63 46.84 48.89
N ALA A 18 17.34 46.60 49.09
CA ALA A 18 16.75 46.24 50.38
C ALA A 18 15.41 45.50 50.18
N GLU A 19 14.97 44.80 51.22
CA GLU A 19 13.66 44.15 51.26
C GLU A 19 12.52 45.18 51.17
N GLY A 20 11.53 44.95 50.29
CA GLY A 20 10.44 45.89 50.09
C GLY A 20 9.70 45.70 48.75
N VAL A 21 9.07 46.79 48.27
CA VAL A 21 8.44 46.81 46.94
C VAL A 21 9.54 46.84 45.88
N CYS A 22 9.51 45.90 44.94
CA CYS A 22 10.48 45.82 43.87
C CYS A 22 10.45 47.10 43.00
N PRO A 23 11.58 47.82 42.83
CA PRO A 23 11.63 49.03 42.01
C PRO A 23 11.51 48.74 40.51
N HIS A 24 11.73 47.49 40.08
CA HIS A 24 11.69 47.10 38.68
C HIS A 24 10.29 46.68 38.21
N CYS A 25 9.57 45.87 38.99
CA CYS A 25 8.27 45.32 38.60
C CYS A 25 7.12 45.65 39.54
N GLY A 26 7.36 46.41 40.63
CA GLY A 26 6.34 46.79 41.60
C GLY A 26 5.83 45.66 42.49
N HIS A 27 6.37 44.44 42.37
CA HIS A 27 5.96 43.29 43.19
C HIS A 27 6.37 43.47 44.65
N SER A 28 5.52 43.02 45.57
CA SER A 28 5.74 43.09 47.02
C SER A 28 5.31 41.80 47.69
N SER A 29 6.28 41.04 48.21
CA SER A 29 6.06 39.75 48.89
C SER A 29 5.13 39.86 50.11
N ARG A 30 5.04 41.03 50.76
CA ARG A 30 4.12 41.29 51.89
C ARG A 30 2.64 41.40 51.52
N ARG A 31 2.30 41.39 50.22
CA ARG A 31 0.95 41.51 49.68
C ARG A 31 0.52 40.28 48.87
N SER A 32 1.27 39.17 48.87
CA SER A 32 0.82 37.98 48.17
C SER A 32 -0.43 37.45 48.86
N GLU A 33 -1.59 37.66 48.25
CA GLU A 33 -2.79 36.90 48.58
C GLU A 33 -2.39 35.42 48.49
N SER A 34 -2.45 34.69 49.60
CA SER A 34 -2.29 33.24 49.65
C SER A 34 -3.23 32.66 48.59
N ARG A 35 -2.66 32.23 47.45
CA ARG A 35 -3.41 31.50 46.43
C ARG A 35 -3.55 30.10 46.97
N ARG A 36 -4.79 29.67 47.24
CA ARG A 36 -5.08 28.27 47.56
C ARG A 36 -4.47 27.40 46.45
N ASN A 37 -3.84 26.29 46.84
CA ASN A 37 -3.27 25.29 45.93
C ASN A 37 -1.95 25.63 45.22
N CYS A 38 -1.21 26.67 45.63
CA CYS A 38 0.14 26.96 45.11
C CYS A 38 1.19 26.79 46.23
N LEU A 39 2.43 26.41 45.88
CA LEU A 39 3.55 26.38 46.83
C LEU A 39 3.90 27.78 47.35
N GLU A 40 4.41 27.87 48.59
CA GLU A 40 4.77 29.14 49.21
C GLU A 40 6.09 29.74 48.64
N GLU A 41 6.19 31.07 48.61
CA GLU A 41 7.45 31.75 48.24
C GLU A 41 8.55 31.39 49.27
N GLY A 42 9.65 30.80 48.81
CA GLY A 42 10.75 30.31 49.64
C GLY A 42 10.82 28.80 49.81
N THR A 43 9.86 28.03 49.28
CA THR A 43 9.93 26.57 49.23
C THR A 43 11.13 26.11 48.38
N PHE A 44 11.85 25.09 48.86
CA PHE A 44 12.88 24.40 48.09
C PHE A 44 12.27 23.21 47.36
N LEU A 45 12.58 23.09 46.06
CA LEU A 45 12.30 21.89 45.28
C LEU A 45 13.61 21.21 44.88
N ASN A 46 13.60 19.87 44.93
CA ASN A 46 14.71 18.99 44.57
C ASN A 46 16.04 19.40 45.25
N ASP A 47 15.95 19.90 46.50
CA ASP A 47 17.06 20.45 47.29
C ASP A 47 17.96 21.48 46.56
N ARG A 48 17.45 22.12 45.50
CA ARG A 48 18.24 22.96 44.60
C ARG A 48 17.54 24.25 44.21
N TYR A 49 16.24 24.19 43.96
CA TYR A 49 15.52 25.30 43.37
C TYR A 49 14.73 26.04 44.45
N LEU A 50 15.13 27.29 44.72
CA LEU A 50 14.42 28.16 45.66
C LEU A 50 13.27 28.88 44.93
N LEU A 51 12.03 28.55 45.28
CA LEU A 51 10.85 29.14 44.65
C LEU A 51 10.64 30.60 45.05
N GLY A 52 10.29 31.39 44.04
CA GLY A 52 9.75 32.73 44.17
C GLY A 52 8.26 32.77 43.85
N ALA A 53 7.80 33.90 43.32
CA ALA A 53 6.40 34.16 43.06
C ALA A 53 5.88 33.34 41.87
N VAL A 54 4.59 33.01 41.89
CA VAL A 54 3.86 32.45 40.74
C VAL A 54 3.84 33.48 39.61
N ILE A 55 4.40 33.12 38.46
CA ILE A 55 4.48 33.94 37.25
C ILE A 55 3.48 33.53 36.18
N GLY A 56 2.93 32.31 36.25
CA GLY A 56 1.87 31.82 35.38
C GLY A 56 1.00 30.79 36.10
N SER A 57 -0.29 30.73 35.79
CA SER A 57 -1.20 29.71 36.30
C SER A 57 -2.34 29.51 35.30
N GLY A 58 -2.51 28.29 34.79
CA GLY A 58 -3.57 27.90 33.86
C GLY A 58 -4.36 26.70 34.37
N GLY A 59 -5.28 26.15 33.56
CA GLY A 59 -6.14 25.03 33.96
C GLY A 59 -5.41 23.73 34.29
N PHE A 60 -4.21 23.53 33.74
CA PHE A 60 -3.46 22.26 33.83
C PHE A 60 -2.09 22.36 34.53
N GLY A 61 -1.63 23.57 34.90
CA GLY A 61 -0.31 23.73 35.52
C GLY A 61 -0.01 25.12 36.08
N ILE A 62 0.98 25.17 36.97
CA ILE A 62 1.43 26.39 37.68
C ILE A 62 2.88 26.64 37.30
N THR A 63 3.23 27.90 37.00
CA THR A 63 4.59 28.32 36.68
C THR A 63 5.12 29.26 37.75
N TYR A 64 6.22 28.88 38.38
CA TYR A 64 6.92 29.63 39.41
C TYR A 64 8.18 30.26 38.83
N ALA A 65 8.50 31.48 39.26
CA ALA A 65 9.87 31.96 39.15
C ALA A 65 10.70 31.26 40.24
N ALA A 66 11.93 30.83 39.94
CA ALA A 66 12.80 30.20 40.92
C ALA A 66 14.27 30.63 40.74
N TRP A 67 15.08 30.35 41.74
CA TRP A 67 16.52 30.52 41.70
C TRP A 67 17.20 29.15 41.79
N ASP A 68 18.01 28.83 40.79
CA ASP A 68 18.88 27.65 40.85
C ASP A 68 20.09 27.97 41.74
N THR A 69 20.12 27.38 42.93
CA THR A 69 21.19 27.64 43.91
C THR A 69 22.54 27.04 43.52
N LEU A 70 22.57 26.06 42.61
CA LEU A 70 23.81 25.43 42.14
C LEU A 70 24.45 26.22 41.00
N LEU A 71 23.65 26.65 40.03
CA LEU A 71 24.12 27.44 38.88
C LEU A 71 24.10 28.96 39.15
N GLU A 72 23.55 29.39 40.28
CA GLU A 72 23.38 30.79 40.68
C GLU A 72 22.68 31.65 39.61
N THR A 73 21.61 31.09 39.01
CA THR A 73 20.89 31.74 37.90
C THR A 73 19.37 31.65 38.11
N PRO A 74 18.59 32.64 37.62
CA PRO A 74 17.14 32.53 37.63
C PRO A 74 16.63 31.49 36.61
N VAL A 75 15.62 30.74 37.02
CA VAL A 75 14.90 29.76 36.19
C VAL A 75 13.39 29.92 36.38
N ALA A 76 12.60 29.30 35.50
CA ALA A 76 11.17 29.15 35.69
C ALA A 76 10.85 27.66 35.83
N ILE A 77 9.96 27.31 36.76
CA ILE A 77 9.57 25.92 37.02
C ILE A 77 8.09 25.77 36.73
N LYS A 78 7.75 24.85 35.83
CA LYS A 78 6.36 24.50 35.52
C LYS A 78 6.01 23.22 36.27
N GLU A 79 4.95 23.28 37.05
CA GLU A 79 4.34 22.17 37.81
C GLU A 79 3.09 21.69 37.08
N TYR A 80 2.90 20.38 36.98
CA TYR A 80 1.61 19.82 36.59
C TYR A 80 0.61 19.91 37.75
N PHE A 81 -0.44 20.71 37.57
CA PHE A 81 -1.45 20.92 38.61
C PHE A 81 -2.80 21.23 37.97
N PRO A 82 -3.62 20.21 37.65
CA PRO A 82 -4.94 20.39 37.07
C PRO A 82 -5.96 20.79 38.14
N GLY A 83 -6.18 22.09 38.31
CA GLY A 83 -6.97 22.64 39.44
C GLY A 83 -8.44 22.21 39.51
N ASP A 84 -8.97 21.60 38.44
CA ASP A 84 -10.34 21.08 38.39
C ASP A 84 -10.53 19.85 39.30
N PHE A 85 -9.50 19.01 39.43
CA PHE A 85 -9.55 17.76 40.17
C PHE A 85 -8.32 17.45 41.03
N ALA A 86 -7.27 18.28 40.97
CA ALA A 86 -6.15 18.27 41.90
C ALA A 86 -6.34 19.33 43.00
N GLU A 87 -6.01 18.97 44.23
CA GLU A 87 -6.05 19.85 45.40
C GLU A 87 -4.79 19.71 46.26
N ARG A 88 -4.44 20.81 46.94
CA ARG A 88 -3.32 20.86 47.88
C ARG A 88 -3.70 21.77 49.04
N ASP A 89 -3.53 21.29 50.27
CA ASP A 89 -3.53 22.14 51.47
C ASP A 89 -2.10 22.27 52.00
N VAL A 90 -1.45 23.37 51.64
CA VAL A 90 -0.07 23.68 52.06
C VAL A 90 0.13 23.78 53.58
N ARG A 91 -0.95 23.78 54.38
CA ARG A 91 -0.85 23.68 55.85
C ARG A 91 -0.61 22.25 56.34
N ASP A 92 -1.04 21.27 55.55
CA ASP A 92 -0.96 19.83 55.87
C ASP A 92 0.15 19.11 55.07
N GLY A 93 0.71 19.76 54.05
CA GLY A 93 1.85 19.29 53.27
C GLY A 93 1.87 19.84 51.85
N ASP A 94 3.00 19.68 51.16
CA ASP A 94 3.17 20.15 49.78
C ASP A 94 2.67 19.14 48.73
N GLU A 95 2.17 17.97 49.14
CA GLU A 95 1.70 16.91 48.23
C GLU A 95 0.41 17.29 47.47
N VAL A 96 0.34 16.89 46.19
CA VAL A 96 -0.90 16.95 45.39
C VAL A 96 -1.81 15.78 45.76
N ARG A 97 -3.09 16.05 46.01
CA ARG A 97 -4.14 15.04 46.23
C ARG A 97 -5.20 15.15 45.15
N LEU A 98 -5.76 14.01 44.75
CA LEU A 98 -6.83 13.94 43.76
C LEU A 98 -8.20 13.88 44.43
N ARG A 99 -9.18 14.55 43.84
CA ARG A 99 -10.60 14.33 44.15
C ARG A 99 -11.02 12.96 43.64
N GLU A 100 -12.02 12.34 44.29
CA GLU A 100 -12.51 11.00 43.93
C GLU A 100 -12.83 10.89 42.43
N ASN A 101 -12.50 9.74 41.82
CA ASN A 101 -12.80 9.36 40.42
C ASN A 101 -12.10 10.16 39.30
N HIS A 102 -10.92 10.76 39.54
CA HIS A 102 -10.17 11.50 38.51
C HIS A 102 -8.73 10.99 38.24
N GLU A 103 -8.42 9.76 38.69
CA GLU A 103 -7.06 9.20 38.56
C GLU A 103 -6.66 8.97 37.09
N THR A 104 -7.60 8.52 36.25
CA THR A 104 -7.37 8.28 34.82
C THR A 104 -7.09 9.58 34.07
N GLU A 105 -7.90 10.62 34.29
CA GLU A 105 -7.72 11.93 33.69
C GLU A 105 -6.41 12.59 34.15
N TYR A 106 -6.07 12.45 35.44
CA TYR A 106 -4.81 12.95 35.97
C TYR A 106 -3.61 12.29 35.29
N ARG A 107 -3.59 10.94 35.17
CA ARG A 107 -2.51 10.21 34.49
C ARG A 107 -2.41 10.57 33.01
N LEU A 108 -3.54 10.73 32.31
CA LEU A 108 -3.52 11.12 30.90
C LEU A 108 -2.96 12.53 30.71
N GLY A 109 -3.39 13.49 31.53
CA GLY A 109 -2.88 14.86 31.47
C GLY A 109 -1.40 14.95 31.88
N LEU A 110 -0.97 14.14 32.86
CA LEU A 110 0.43 14.06 33.28
C LEU A 110 1.32 13.57 32.13
N ARG A 111 0.90 12.52 31.39
CA ARG A 111 1.61 12.06 30.19
C ARG A 111 1.75 13.16 29.13
N ARG A 112 0.68 13.94 28.89
CA ARG A 112 0.69 15.07 27.96
C ARG A 112 1.65 16.19 28.44
N PHE A 113 1.69 16.45 29.73
CA PHE A 113 2.61 17.43 30.33
C PHE A 113 4.08 17.00 30.23
N MET A 114 4.38 15.72 30.46
CA MET A 114 5.73 15.19 30.22
C MET A 114 6.14 15.25 28.74
N GLN A 115 5.17 15.04 27.83
CA GLN A 115 5.41 15.17 26.39
C GLN A 115 5.79 16.60 26.00
N GLU A 116 5.19 17.63 26.61
CA GLU A 116 5.58 19.03 26.42
C GLU A 116 7.07 19.25 26.73
N ALA A 117 7.53 18.78 27.89
CA ALA A 117 8.94 18.91 28.31
C ALA A 117 9.90 18.20 27.34
N ARG A 118 9.52 17.02 26.84
CA ARG A 118 10.31 16.27 25.85
C ARG A 118 10.41 16.99 24.51
N VAL A 119 9.30 17.54 24.01
CA VAL A 119 9.28 18.32 22.75
C VAL A 119 10.16 19.56 22.88
N LEU A 120 10.05 20.31 23.99
CA LEU A 120 10.90 21.48 24.25
C LEU A 120 12.39 21.12 24.29
N ALA A 121 12.74 19.96 24.87
CA ALA A 121 14.13 19.48 24.93
C ALA A 121 14.74 19.18 23.55
N MET A 122 13.94 18.98 22.50
CA MET A 122 14.45 18.81 21.12
C MET A 122 14.96 20.12 20.52
N PHE A 123 14.55 21.28 21.04
CA PHE A 123 14.78 22.59 20.44
C PHE A 123 15.68 23.51 21.25
N ARG A 124 16.57 22.96 22.10
CA ARG A 124 17.46 23.73 22.99
C ARG A 124 18.31 24.79 22.26
N GLU A 125 18.71 24.48 21.03
CA GLU A 125 19.55 25.35 20.20
C GLU A 125 18.76 26.38 19.38
N VAL A 126 17.43 26.39 19.45
CA VAL A 126 16.57 27.29 18.66
C VAL A 126 16.28 28.57 19.46
N PRO A 127 16.85 29.74 19.10
CA PRO A 127 16.76 30.93 19.95
C PRO A 127 15.33 31.48 20.15
N GLY A 128 14.41 31.16 19.24
CA GLY A 128 13.00 31.57 19.30
C GLY A 128 12.12 30.68 20.18
N ILE A 129 12.65 29.63 20.80
CA ILE A 129 11.93 28.70 21.68
C ILE A 129 12.50 28.79 23.10
N VAL A 130 11.65 28.55 24.10
CA VAL A 130 12.07 28.46 25.51
C VAL A 130 12.88 27.18 25.75
N ASN A 131 14.03 27.28 26.43
CA ASN A 131 14.86 26.11 26.71
C ASN A 131 14.43 25.39 27.99
N VAL A 132 14.41 24.04 27.97
CA VAL A 132 14.20 23.17 29.14
C VAL A 132 15.52 22.55 29.58
N SER A 133 15.88 22.79 30.84
CA SER A 133 17.17 22.40 31.43
C SER A 133 17.11 21.17 32.34
N ASP A 134 15.97 20.91 33.00
CA ASP A 134 15.84 19.83 33.99
C ASP A 134 14.38 19.37 34.15
N CYS A 135 14.14 18.18 34.69
CA CYS A 135 12.82 17.70 35.08
C CYS A 135 12.90 16.69 36.23
N PHE A 136 11.91 16.72 37.13
CA PHE A 136 11.89 15.87 38.32
C PHE A 136 10.46 15.67 38.85
N GLU A 137 10.30 14.66 39.70
CA GLU A 137 9.07 14.36 40.41
C GLU A 137 9.26 14.61 41.91
N GLU A 138 8.32 15.33 42.51
CA GLU A 138 8.28 15.64 43.94
C GLU A 138 6.82 15.95 44.30
N ASN A 139 6.43 15.89 45.57
CA ASN A 139 5.08 16.29 45.98
C ASN A 139 3.92 15.58 45.23
N GLU A 140 4.13 14.32 44.81
CA GLU A 140 3.17 13.53 44.00
C GLU A 140 2.76 14.19 42.67
N THR A 141 3.64 15.00 42.10
CA THR A 141 3.48 15.60 40.78
C THR A 141 4.81 15.75 40.03
N PHE A 142 4.74 16.22 38.79
CA PHE A 142 5.87 16.40 37.89
C PHE A 142 6.19 17.88 37.67
N TYR A 143 7.48 18.19 37.66
CA TYR A 143 8.03 19.50 37.41
C TYR A 143 9.04 19.45 36.26
N PHE A 144 9.07 20.51 35.45
CA PHE A 144 10.21 20.77 34.58
C PHE A 144 10.70 22.21 34.71
N VAL A 145 12.01 22.35 34.58
CA VAL A 145 12.75 23.60 34.75
C VAL A 145 13.10 24.13 33.37
N MET A 146 12.76 25.39 33.13
CA MET A 146 13.00 26.09 31.89
C MET A 146 13.68 27.43 32.15
N GLU A 147 14.25 28.02 31.09
CA GLU A 147 14.87 29.34 31.21
C GLU A 147 13.87 30.38 31.71
N TYR A 148 14.34 31.29 32.56
CA TYR A 148 13.53 32.42 32.99
C TYR A 148 13.51 33.51 31.90
N VAL A 149 12.43 33.55 31.10
CA VAL A 149 12.28 34.53 30.02
C VAL A 149 11.94 35.91 30.57
N ARG A 150 12.90 36.84 30.53
CA ARG A 150 12.71 38.24 30.92
C ARG A 150 11.95 39.00 29.84
N GLY A 151 10.67 39.29 30.08
CA GLY A 151 9.81 39.98 29.13
C GLY A 151 8.36 40.12 29.61
N ILE A 152 7.49 40.54 28.70
CA ILE A 152 6.03 40.51 28.87
C ILE A 152 5.40 39.70 27.76
N SER A 153 4.24 39.10 28.01
CA SER A 153 3.48 38.39 26.97
C SER A 153 3.09 39.34 25.85
N LEU A 154 2.96 38.82 24.64
CA LEU A 154 2.68 39.61 23.45
C LEU A 154 1.28 40.27 23.53
N ASP A 155 0.30 39.62 24.15
CA ASP A 155 -1.02 40.22 24.38
C ASP A 155 -0.94 41.49 25.25
N GLU A 156 -0.09 41.48 26.29
CA GLU A 156 0.14 42.65 27.14
C GLU A 156 0.95 43.72 26.42
N TYR A 157 1.92 43.31 25.60
CA TYR A 157 2.70 44.22 24.78
C TYR A 157 1.82 45.01 23.81
N VAL A 158 0.89 44.34 23.10
CA VAL A 158 -0.02 44.97 22.11
C VAL A 158 -1.03 45.91 22.77
N LYS A 159 -1.45 45.66 24.02
CA LYS A 159 -2.30 46.60 24.79
C LYS A 159 -1.58 47.91 25.12
N GLN A 160 -0.28 47.84 25.38
CA GLN A 160 0.53 48.98 25.82
C GLN A 160 1.19 49.72 24.65
N HIS A 161 1.44 49.03 23.53
CA HIS A 161 2.23 49.56 22.41
C HIS A 161 1.51 49.36 21.07
N LYS A 162 1.51 50.39 20.24
CA LYS A 162 1.10 50.25 18.84
C LYS A 162 2.22 49.62 18.03
N VAL A 163 1.92 48.55 17.29
CA VAL A 163 2.89 47.84 16.45
C VAL A 163 2.73 48.27 15.00
N ASP A 164 3.75 48.93 14.44
CA ASP A 164 3.79 49.23 13.01
C ASP A 164 4.28 48.03 12.19
N ALA A 165 4.12 48.10 10.87
CA ALA A 165 4.52 47.03 9.95
C ALA A 165 5.99 46.62 10.06
N ARG A 166 6.91 47.57 10.30
CA ARG A 166 8.35 47.27 10.38
C ARG A 166 8.65 46.56 11.69
N ARG A 167 8.05 47.01 12.78
CA ARG A 167 8.20 46.41 14.11
C ARG A 167 7.60 45.01 14.15
N LEU A 168 6.39 44.81 13.60
CA LEU A 168 5.75 43.50 13.45
C LEU A 168 6.70 42.49 12.80
N LEU A 169 7.20 42.81 11.62
CA LEU A 169 8.09 41.92 10.87
C LEU A 169 9.45 41.72 11.56
N THR A 170 9.89 42.66 12.39
CA THR A 170 11.13 42.44 13.17
C THR A 170 10.87 41.46 14.31
N MET A 171 9.77 41.64 15.03
CA MET A 171 9.38 40.80 16.18
C MET A 171 9.08 39.35 15.77
N MET A 172 8.39 39.15 14.65
CA MET A 172 7.91 37.82 14.23
C MET A 172 8.96 36.96 13.54
N ARG A 173 10.15 37.50 13.24
CA ARG A 173 11.19 36.75 12.53
C ARG A 173 11.63 35.50 13.30
N SER A 174 11.96 35.67 14.59
CA SER A 174 12.39 34.54 15.44
C SER A 174 11.31 33.49 15.62
N THR A 175 10.04 33.90 15.69
CA THR A 175 8.89 32.98 15.78
C THR A 175 8.69 32.19 14.49
N ILE A 176 8.83 32.83 13.33
CA ILE A 176 8.74 32.14 12.03
C ILE A 176 9.88 31.12 11.90
N ASP A 177 11.11 31.51 12.24
CA ASP A 177 12.27 30.62 12.17
C ASP A 177 12.16 29.47 13.18
N ALA A 178 11.61 29.72 14.38
CA ALA A 178 11.32 28.69 15.37
C ALA A 178 10.29 27.66 14.87
N LEU A 179 9.18 28.13 14.30
CA LEU A 179 8.13 27.24 13.78
C LEU A 179 8.60 26.45 12.55
N ASP A 180 9.45 27.05 11.70
CA ASP A 180 10.10 26.33 10.58
C ASP A 180 10.95 25.15 11.11
N ALA A 181 11.69 25.36 12.21
CA ALA A 181 12.46 24.31 12.87
C ALA A 181 11.57 23.22 13.51
N VAL A 182 10.44 23.61 14.13
CA VAL A 182 9.46 22.66 14.68
C VAL A 182 8.84 21.80 13.58
N HIS A 183 8.42 22.42 12.48
CA HIS A 183 7.82 21.73 11.33
C HIS A 183 8.81 20.80 10.62
N ALA A 184 10.10 21.15 10.59
CA ALA A 184 11.15 20.29 10.03
C ALA A 184 11.32 18.96 10.78
N GLN A 185 10.87 18.88 12.04
CA GLN A 185 10.84 17.64 12.83
C GLN A 185 9.50 16.88 12.73
N GLY A 186 8.60 17.30 11.82
CA GLY A 186 7.28 16.69 11.67
C GLY A 186 6.33 16.96 12.84
N ILE A 187 6.56 18.04 13.60
CA ILE A 187 5.74 18.43 14.76
C ILE A 187 4.91 19.68 14.40
N LEU A 188 3.66 19.76 14.85
CA LEU A 188 2.82 20.95 14.81
C LEU A 188 2.64 21.52 16.21
N HIS A 189 2.64 22.85 16.34
CA HIS A 189 2.46 23.53 17.62
C HIS A 189 1.00 23.63 18.07
N ARG A 190 0.08 23.92 17.13
CA ARG A 190 -1.38 23.95 17.26
C ARG A 190 -2.01 25.00 18.19
N ASP A 191 -1.23 25.71 19.01
CA ASP A 191 -1.74 26.78 19.89
C ASP A 191 -0.89 28.07 19.85
N ILE A 192 -0.68 28.64 18.66
CA ILE A 192 0.07 29.90 18.51
C ILE A 192 -0.87 31.07 18.76
N THR A 193 -0.68 31.76 19.89
CA THR A 193 -1.49 32.90 20.31
C THR A 193 -0.63 34.01 20.91
N PRO A 194 -1.14 35.24 21.04
CA PRO A 194 -0.43 36.32 21.74
C PRO A 194 -0.08 36.00 23.21
N LYS A 195 -0.77 35.06 23.87
CA LYS A 195 -0.48 34.67 25.26
C LYS A 195 0.73 33.74 25.36
N ASN A 196 0.94 32.90 24.34
CA ASN A 196 2.00 31.89 24.32
C ASN A 196 3.32 32.42 23.72
N LEU A 197 3.38 33.74 23.44
CA LEU A 197 4.54 34.44 22.91
C LEU A 197 5.02 35.50 23.89
N MET A 198 6.31 35.48 24.24
CA MET A 198 6.94 36.43 25.14
C MET A 198 7.81 37.42 24.36
N VAL A 199 7.57 38.72 24.56
CA VAL A 199 8.38 39.80 24.02
C VAL A 199 9.50 40.11 25.01
N LEU A 200 10.74 39.84 24.59
CA LEU A 200 11.93 40.12 25.38
C LEU A 200 12.27 41.61 25.41
N GLU A 201 13.08 42.03 26.38
CA GLU A 201 13.54 43.43 26.50
C GLU A 201 14.27 43.95 25.24
N ASN A 202 14.97 43.07 24.52
CA ASN A 202 15.62 43.40 23.25
C ASN A 202 14.64 43.53 22.07
N GLY A 203 13.35 43.20 22.26
CA GLY A 203 12.30 43.25 21.26
C GLY A 203 12.12 42.00 20.41
N ASN A 204 12.89 40.93 20.64
CA ASN A 204 12.65 39.63 20.01
C ASN A 204 11.48 38.91 20.68
N VAL A 205 10.97 37.87 20.03
CA VAL A 205 9.86 37.07 20.54
C VAL A 205 10.28 35.61 20.70
N LYS A 206 9.93 35.02 21.84
CA LYS A 206 10.10 33.59 22.14
C LYS A 206 8.75 32.90 22.32
N LEU A 207 8.65 31.67 21.86
CA LEU A 207 7.52 30.76 22.09
C LEU A 207 7.75 30.01 23.40
N ILE A 208 6.75 30.03 24.29
CA ILE A 208 6.91 29.58 25.68
C ILE A 208 6.02 28.42 26.13
N ASP A 209 5.05 27.99 25.32
CA ASP A 209 4.10 26.95 25.73
C ASP A 209 3.88 25.95 24.59
N PHE A 210 4.20 24.68 24.82
CA PHE A 210 4.09 23.58 23.84
C PHE A 210 3.03 22.55 24.23
N GLY A 211 2.12 22.86 25.17
CA GLY A 211 1.15 21.91 25.72
C GLY A 211 0.19 21.28 24.70
N SER A 212 0.07 21.85 23.50
CA SER A 212 -0.74 21.33 22.39
C SER A 212 0.08 20.73 21.24
N ALA A 213 1.42 20.71 21.35
CA ALA A 213 2.29 20.30 20.26
C ALA A 213 2.24 18.78 20.05
N ARG A 214 2.15 18.33 18.79
CA ARG A 214 2.06 16.90 18.42
C ARG A 214 2.75 16.59 17.10
N LYS A 215 3.18 15.33 16.91
CA LYS A 215 3.61 14.83 15.61
C LYS A 215 2.43 14.83 14.62
N ILE A 216 2.73 14.95 13.33
CA ILE A 216 1.74 14.89 12.25
C ILE A 216 1.30 13.43 12.05
N ASP A 217 0.41 12.93 12.91
CA ASP A 217 -0.20 11.59 12.81
C ASP A 217 -1.70 11.71 12.48
N ARG A 218 -2.26 10.69 11.81
CA ARG A 218 -3.66 10.66 11.31
C ARG A 218 -4.71 10.33 12.39
N GLU A 219 -4.32 10.14 13.65
CA GLU A 219 -5.24 9.68 14.69
C GLU A 219 -5.81 10.82 15.56
N GLY A 220 -7.14 10.88 15.60
CA GLY A 220 -7.89 11.88 16.35
C GLY A 220 -8.12 11.51 17.81
N THR A 221 -7.73 12.38 18.74
CA THR A 221 -8.34 12.46 20.09
C THR A 221 -8.28 13.88 20.70
N SER A 222 -9.42 14.28 21.30
CA SER A 222 -9.76 15.53 22.03
C SER A 222 -9.48 16.88 21.35
N ILE A 223 -10.54 17.59 20.96
CA ILE A 223 -10.53 18.93 20.37
C ILE A 223 -10.48 19.97 21.51
N ILE A 224 -9.29 20.45 21.86
CA ILE A 224 -9.12 21.69 22.62
C ILE A 224 -8.59 22.72 21.62
N VAL A 225 -9.39 23.75 21.34
CA VAL A 225 -9.06 24.78 20.35
C VAL A 225 -9.18 26.16 20.98
N THR A 226 -8.21 27.02 20.68
CA THR A 226 -8.27 28.41 21.10
C THR A 226 -9.08 29.22 20.09
N GLU A 227 -10.28 29.65 20.50
CA GLU A 227 -11.21 30.46 19.70
C GLU A 227 -10.48 31.66 19.05
N HIS A 228 -10.86 32.02 17.82
CA HIS A 228 -10.24 33.07 16.96
C HIS A 228 -8.89 32.74 16.31
N TYR A 229 -8.05 31.91 16.94
CA TYR A 229 -6.70 31.60 16.44
C TYR A 229 -6.59 30.21 15.82
N ALA A 230 -7.52 29.31 16.13
CA ALA A 230 -7.62 28.00 15.49
C ALA A 230 -8.28 28.10 14.10
N PRO A 231 -7.72 27.46 13.06
CA PRO A 231 -8.35 27.27 11.77
C PRO A 231 -9.36 26.12 11.79
N VAL A 232 -10.22 26.03 10.77
CA VAL A 232 -11.35 25.09 10.70
C VAL A 232 -10.94 23.61 10.82
N GLU A 233 -9.77 23.21 10.33
CA GLU A 233 -9.29 21.82 10.41
C GLU A 233 -8.87 21.39 11.82
N GLN A 234 -8.68 22.31 12.77
CA GLN A 234 -8.48 21.92 14.17
C GLN A 234 -9.79 21.56 14.88
N TYR A 235 -10.95 21.90 14.31
CA TYR A 235 -12.26 21.60 14.87
C TYR A 235 -12.82 20.25 14.40
N ASP A 236 -12.17 19.60 13.43
CA ASP A 236 -12.66 18.38 12.77
C ASP A 236 -11.50 17.37 12.65
N ASN A 237 -11.59 16.28 13.42
CA ASN A 237 -10.54 15.26 13.47
C ASN A 237 -10.37 14.49 12.16
N MET A 238 -11.30 14.61 11.19
CA MET A 238 -11.18 13.98 9.87
C MET A 238 -10.39 14.83 8.87
N ARG A 239 -10.11 16.11 9.18
CA ARG A 239 -9.43 17.01 8.25
C ARG A 239 -7.91 16.95 8.45
N GLU A 240 -7.19 16.96 7.33
CA GLU A 240 -5.73 16.95 7.31
C GLU A 240 -5.14 18.21 7.97
N GLN A 241 -4.27 18.00 8.96
CA GLN A 241 -3.51 19.06 9.62
C GLN A 241 -2.06 19.03 9.16
N GLY A 242 -1.44 20.19 9.10
CA GLY A 242 -0.04 20.33 8.69
C GLY A 242 0.51 21.71 8.99
N PRO A 243 1.70 22.07 8.49
CA PRO A 243 2.31 23.38 8.76
C PRO A 243 1.39 24.59 8.50
N TRP A 244 0.46 24.47 7.56
CA TRP A 244 -0.55 25.50 7.25
C TRP A 244 -1.52 25.80 8.40
N THR A 245 -1.69 24.86 9.33
CA THR A 245 -2.49 25.02 10.54
C THR A 245 -1.84 26.05 11.47
N ASP A 246 -0.55 25.88 11.79
CA ASP A 246 0.21 26.86 12.57
C ASP A 246 0.39 28.21 11.86
N ILE A 247 0.50 28.19 10.52
CA ILE A 247 0.57 29.42 9.71
C ILE A 247 -0.68 30.27 9.90
N TYR A 248 -1.87 29.66 10.00
CA TYR A 248 -3.11 30.40 10.25
C TYR A 248 -3.05 31.09 11.62
N SER A 249 -2.72 30.34 12.68
CA SER A 249 -2.65 30.87 14.05
C SER A 249 -1.59 31.98 14.20
N LEU A 250 -0.43 31.83 13.54
CA LEU A 250 0.58 32.88 13.48
C LEU A 250 0.06 34.12 12.73
N CYS A 251 -0.58 33.95 11.57
CA CYS A 251 -1.10 35.08 10.80
C CYS A 251 -2.27 35.77 11.50
N ALA A 252 -3.10 35.04 12.26
CA ALA A 252 -4.13 35.57 13.15
C ALA A 252 -3.51 36.45 14.24
N THR A 253 -2.46 35.96 14.91
CA THR A 253 -1.68 36.73 15.88
C THR A 253 -1.09 38.00 15.24
N MET A 254 -0.45 37.89 14.07
CA MET A 254 0.13 39.04 13.36
C MET A 254 -0.92 40.08 12.93
N TYR A 255 -2.13 39.63 12.55
CA TYR A 255 -3.23 40.49 12.18
C TYR A 255 -3.75 41.29 13.37
N GLU A 256 -3.94 40.66 14.52
CA GLU A 256 -4.31 41.37 15.74
C GLU A 256 -3.24 42.41 16.13
N MET A 257 -1.95 42.04 16.09
CA MET A 257 -0.86 42.95 16.42
C MET A 257 -0.89 44.24 15.59
N ILE A 258 -1.14 44.15 14.28
CA ILE A 258 -1.05 45.30 13.39
C ILE A 258 -2.36 46.09 13.30
N THR A 259 -3.50 45.43 13.48
CA THR A 259 -4.83 46.06 13.36
C THR A 259 -5.40 46.50 14.70
N GLY A 260 -4.98 45.88 15.81
CA GLY A 260 -5.61 45.97 17.11
C GLY A 260 -6.99 45.29 17.19
N ILE A 261 -7.34 44.47 16.20
CA ILE A 261 -8.64 43.79 16.09
C ILE A 261 -8.42 42.28 16.17
N VAL A 262 -9.09 41.62 17.12
CA VAL A 262 -9.10 40.16 17.21
C VAL A 262 -9.74 39.58 15.94
N PRO A 263 -9.11 38.61 15.26
CA PRO A 263 -9.66 37.96 14.08
C PRO A 263 -11.05 37.37 14.32
N GLN A 264 -11.93 37.46 13.31
CA GLN A 264 -13.18 36.71 13.32
C GLN A 264 -12.87 35.20 13.37
N GLU A 265 -13.67 34.44 14.14
CA GLU A 265 -13.50 33.00 14.29
C GLU A 265 -13.57 32.26 12.93
N ALA A 266 -12.72 31.25 12.75
CA ALA A 266 -12.61 30.52 11.48
C ALA A 266 -13.94 29.87 11.04
N LEU A 267 -14.68 29.26 11.98
CA LEU A 267 -16.00 28.68 11.71
C LEU A 267 -17.02 29.73 11.27
N ALA A 268 -17.03 30.90 11.93
CA ALA A 268 -17.91 32.01 11.55
C ALA A 268 -17.54 32.57 10.17
N ARG A 269 -16.25 32.63 9.83
CA ARG A 269 -15.76 33.07 8.51
C ARG A 269 -16.12 32.09 7.40
N GLN A 270 -16.21 30.80 7.70
CA GLN A 270 -16.66 29.78 6.74
C GLN A 270 -18.10 30.03 6.28
N TYR A 271 -18.97 30.51 7.18
CA TYR A 271 -20.33 30.94 6.84
C TYR A 271 -20.34 32.32 6.18
N ARG A 272 -19.62 33.29 6.77
CA ARG A 272 -19.53 34.66 6.27
C ARG A 272 -18.23 35.34 6.70
N ASP A 273 -17.30 35.47 5.77
CA ASP A 273 -16.03 36.16 6.01
C ASP A 273 -16.22 37.69 5.88
N GLU A 274 -16.17 38.39 7.01
CA GLU A 274 -16.25 39.86 7.08
C GLU A 274 -14.88 40.50 7.38
N MET A 275 -13.82 39.69 7.45
CA MET A 275 -12.48 40.16 7.78
C MET A 275 -11.94 41.09 6.69
N LYS A 276 -11.45 42.26 7.11
CA LYS A 276 -10.92 43.28 6.20
C LYS A 276 -9.40 43.19 6.12
N PRO A 277 -8.78 43.36 4.93
CA PRO A 277 -7.33 43.47 4.85
C PRO A 277 -6.83 44.74 5.57
N PRO A 278 -5.62 44.74 6.14
CA PRO A 278 -5.06 45.91 6.85
C PRO A 278 -5.13 47.23 6.06
N SER A 279 -4.92 47.21 4.74
CA SER A 279 -5.03 48.39 3.88
C SER A 279 -6.43 49.01 3.86
N ALA A 280 -7.49 48.20 3.97
CA ALA A 280 -8.87 48.70 4.09
C ALA A 280 -9.15 49.33 5.46
N LEU A 281 -8.30 49.07 6.46
CA LEU A 281 -8.31 49.72 7.77
C LEU A 281 -7.36 50.93 7.85
N GLY A 282 -6.73 51.31 6.73
CA GLY A 282 -5.79 52.44 6.67
C GLY A 282 -4.36 52.10 7.12
N ILE A 283 -4.00 50.83 7.27
CA ILE A 283 -2.68 50.37 7.70
C ILE A 283 -1.79 50.10 6.48
N SER A 284 -0.58 50.64 6.49
CA SER A 284 0.34 50.53 5.36
C SER A 284 1.27 49.31 5.50
N LEU A 285 0.96 48.24 4.77
CA LEU A 285 1.86 47.11 4.48
C LEU A 285 2.27 47.14 3.00
N LYS A 286 3.43 46.57 2.65
CA LYS A 286 3.71 46.32 1.23
C LYS A 286 2.68 45.34 0.69
N LYS A 287 2.26 45.50 -0.57
CA LYS A 287 1.28 44.60 -1.22
C LYS A 287 1.65 43.12 -1.12
N SER A 288 2.95 42.77 -1.19
CA SER A 288 3.42 41.39 -1.03
C SER A 288 3.22 40.86 0.39
N GLN A 289 3.47 41.71 1.39
CA GLN A 289 3.35 41.39 2.82
C GLN A 289 1.90 41.23 3.23
N GLU A 290 1.03 42.16 2.83
CA GLU A 290 -0.40 42.05 3.06
C GLU A 290 -0.97 40.79 2.39
N ARG A 291 -0.57 40.50 1.15
CA ARG A 291 -1.01 39.27 0.47
C ARG A 291 -0.52 38.01 1.18
N ALA A 292 0.70 38.00 1.72
CA ALA A 292 1.21 36.87 2.48
C ALA A 292 0.41 36.66 3.77
N LEU A 293 0.18 37.73 4.53
CA LEU A 293 -0.61 37.72 5.76
C LEU A 293 -2.04 37.22 5.51
N MET A 294 -2.73 37.81 4.52
CA MET A 294 -4.10 37.41 4.18
C MET A 294 -4.18 36.00 3.58
N SER A 295 -3.14 35.55 2.88
CA SER A 295 -3.06 34.18 2.36
C SER A 295 -2.84 33.16 3.48
N GLY A 296 -2.07 33.50 4.51
CA GLY A 296 -1.96 32.66 5.71
C GLY A 296 -3.27 32.60 6.52
N LEU A 297 -4.11 33.63 6.42
CA LEU A 297 -5.43 33.72 7.05
C LEU A 297 -6.59 33.15 6.20
N ALA A 298 -6.31 32.50 5.07
CA ALA A 298 -7.38 31.91 4.27
C ALA A 298 -8.08 30.79 5.07
N VAL A 299 -9.42 30.80 5.09
CA VAL A 299 -10.23 29.80 5.82
C VAL A 299 -9.94 28.39 5.28
N GLU A 300 -10.00 28.25 3.95
CA GLU A 300 -9.73 26.97 3.28
C GLU A 300 -8.23 26.61 3.31
N PRO A 301 -7.85 25.41 3.82
CA PRO A 301 -6.46 24.95 3.91
C PRO A 301 -5.70 24.97 2.58
N GLU A 302 -6.37 24.68 1.46
CA GLU A 302 -5.77 24.57 0.12
C GLU A 302 -5.35 25.94 -0.44
N ARG A 303 -5.95 27.01 0.09
CA ARG A 303 -5.64 28.40 -0.28
C ARG A 303 -4.54 29.01 0.59
N ARG A 304 -4.13 28.32 1.66
CA ARG A 304 -3.09 28.79 2.57
C ARG A 304 -1.68 28.52 2.05
N ILE A 305 -0.77 29.36 2.52
CA ILE A 305 0.67 29.11 2.36
C ILE A 305 0.99 27.79 3.07
N ARG A 306 1.77 26.92 2.41
CA ARG A 306 1.96 25.53 2.86
C ARG A 306 3.16 25.30 3.78
N SER A 307 4.10 26.26 3.88
CA SER A 307 5.27 26.12 4.77
C SER A 307 5.73 27.47 5.36
N MET A 308 6.35 27.42 6.53
CA MET A 308 6.92 28.59 7.21
C MET A 308 8.02 29.24 6.36
N ALA A 309 8.87 28.45 5.71
CA ALA A 309 9.85 28.94 4.72
C ALA A 309 9.22 29.76 3.57
N GLU A 310 8.05 29.37 3.04
CA GLU A 310 7.35 30.15 2.02
C GLU A 310 6.78 31.46 2.61
N LEU A 311 6.15 31.38 3.79
CA LEU A 311 5.60 32.55 4.48
C LEU A 311 6.70 33.58 4.74
N ARG A 312 7.85 33.13 5.27
CA ARG A 312 9.07 33.92 5.46
C ARG A 312 9.49 34.60 4.17
N SER A 313 9.60 33.84 3.09
CA SER A 313 10.03 34.36 1.79
C SER A 313 9.12 35.47 1.28
N ARG A 314 7.80 35.31 1.42
CA ARG A 314 6.83 36.31 0.96
C ARG A 314 6.76 37.55 1.87
N LEU A 315 6.87 37.41 3.18
CA LEU A 315 6.85 38.54 4.14
C LEU A 315 8.12 39.40 4.06
N TYR A 316 9.28 38.76 3.88
CA TYR A 316 10.57 39.45 3.85
C TYR A 316 11.12 39.71 2.44
N ASN A 317 10.35 39.36 1.39
CA ASN A 317 10.77 39.43 -0.02
C ASN A 317 12.10 38.69 -0.27
N LEU A 318 12.26 37.50 0.30
CA LEU A 318 13.40 36.61 0.05
C LEU A 318 13.09 35.68 -1.14
N PRO A 319 14.11 35.07 -1.77
CA PRO A 319 13.90 34.06 -2.80
C PRO A 319 13.04 32.91 -2.26
N LEU A 320 12.04 32.47 -3.03
CA LEU A 320 11.23 31.30 -2.66
C LEU A 320 12.11 30.03 -2.55
N PRO A 321 11.78 29.09 -1.64
CA PRO A 321 12.41 27.78 -1.55
C PRO A 321 12.45 27.08 -2.91
N GLU A 322 13.50 26.31 -3.15
CA GLU A 322 13.79 25.75 -4.48
C GLU A 322 12.69 24.82 -4.98
N GLU A 323 12.14 23.97 -4.11
CA GLU A 323 11.00 23.09 -4.41
C GLU A 323 9.78 23.86 -4.91
N ILE A 324 9.42 24.95 -4.23
CA ILE A 324 8.28 25.81 -4.61
C ILE A 324 8.57 26.54 -5.92
N ARG A 325 9.84 26.92 -6.14
CA ARG A 325 10.27 27.53 -7.40
C ARG A 325 10.15 26.54 -8.55
N ARG A 326 10.57 25.28 -8.37
CA ARG A 326 10.42 24.19 -9.36
C ARG A 326 8.94 23.92 -9.62
N ARG A 327 8.12 23.78 -8.58
CA ARG A 327 6.66 23.56 -8.69
C ARG A 327 5.95 24.73 -9.38
N LYS A 328 6.27 25.99 -9.07
CA LYS A 328 5.71 27.16 -9.79
C LYS A 328 6.19 27.28 -11.22
N THR A 329 7.40 26.83 -11.53
CA THR A 329 7.93 26.79 -12.91
C THR A 329 7.24 25.70 -13.71
N PHE A 330 7.04 24.52 -13.11
CA PHE A 330 6.23 23.43 -13.65
C PHE A 330 4.77 23.87 -13.86
N ILE A 331 4.11 24.42 -12.84
CA ILE A 331 2.75 24.95 -12.94
C ILE A 331 2.68 26.06 -13.99
N ARG A 332 3.65 26.97 -14.11
CA ARG A 332 3.64 27.97 -15.20
C ARG A 332 3.74 27.33 -16.58
N ARG A 333 4.59 26.31 -16.76
CA ARG A 333 4.68 25.55 -18.01
C ARG A 333 3.37 24.81 -18.29
N ALA A 334 2.81 24.13 -17.28
CA ALA A 334 1.52 23.45 -17.34
C ALA A 334 0.32 24.40 -17.50
N SER A 335 0.38 25.63 -16.99
CA SER A 335 -0.66 26.67 -17.13
C SER A 335 -0.58 27.36 -18.49
N THR A 336 0.60 27.40 -19.12
CA THR A 336 0.75 27.88 -20.50
C THR A 336 0.15 26.84 -21.45
N ILE A 337 0.44 25.55 -21.21
CA ILE A 337 -0.21 24.41 -21.87
C ILE A 337 -1.72 24.39 -21.57
N GLY A 338 -2.09 24.65 -20.32
CA GLY A 338 -3.47 24.71 -19.82
C GLY A 338 -4.26 25.91 -20.33
N ALA A 339 -3.64 27.06 -20.60
CA ALA A 339 -4.29 28.22 -21.21
C ALA A 339 -4.49 28.02 -22.73
N ILE A 340 -3.59 27.28 -23.38
CA ILE A 340 -3.77 26.79 -24.75
C ILE A 340 -4.94 25.79 -24.77
N LEU A 341 -4.95 24.82 -23.85
CA LEU A 341 -6.07 23.89 -23.63
C LEU A 341 -7.36 24.60 -23.23
N PHE A 342 -7.34 25.69 -22.46
CA PHE A 342 -8.54 26.44 -22.07
C PHE A 342 -9.05 27.32 -23.21
N ALA A 343 -8.18 27.87 -24.06
CA ALA A 343 -8.61 28.53 -25.30
C ALA A 343 -9.24 27.52 -26.27
N VAL A 344 -8.69 26.30 -26.33
CA VAL A 344 -9.25 25.16 -27.07
C VAL A 344 -10.56 24.69 -26.43
N CYS A 345 -10.64 24.60 -25.09
CA CYS A 345 -11.85 24.21 -24.37
C CYS A 345 -12.91 25.30 -24.38
N ALA A 346 -12.57 26.59 -24.41
CA ALA A 346 -13.52 27.68 -24.59
C ALA A 346 -14.09 27.68 -26.01
N LEU A 347 -13.29 27.30 -27.01
CA LEU A 347 -13.77 26.98 -28.37
C LEU A 347 -14.67 25.72 -28.36
N LEU A 348 -14.36 24.71 -27.55
CA LEU A 348 -15.17 23.49 -27.39
C LEU A 348 -16.46 23.70 -26.56
N ILE A 349 -16.48 24.63 -25.60
CA ILE A 349 -17.64 24.96 -24.76
C ILE A 349 -18.63 25.86 -25.52
N ILE A 350 -18.12 26.74 -26.41
CA ILE A 350 -18.98 27.41 -27.40
C ILE A 350 -19.64 26.35 -28.31
N ASN A 351 -18.99 25.21 -28.58
CA ASN A 351 -19.58 24.09 -29.33
C ASN A 351 -20.50 23.18 -28.50
N PHE A 352 -20.37 23.10 -27.18
CA PHE A 352 -21.20 22.20 -26.35
C PHE A 352 -22.62 22.71 -26.09
N THR A 353 -22.88 24.01 -26.29
CA THR A 353 -24.25 24.57 -26.26
C THR A 353 -24.94 24.51 -27.63
N THR A 354 -24.25 24.06 -28.68
CA THR A 354 -24.80 23.82 -30.01
C THR A 354 -24.23 22.53 -30.62
N GLY A 355 -24.79 21.36 -30.26
CA GLY A 355 -24.68 20.06 -30.96
C GLY A 355 -23.31 19.61 -31.51
N LEU A 356 -22.86 18.40 -31.13
CA LEU A 356 -21.67 17.74 -31.68
C LEU A 356 -21.48 18.02 -33.19
N PRO A 357 -20.26 18.34 -33.66
CA PRO A 357 -20.03 18.75 -35.04
C PRO A 357 -20.45 17.63 -35.99
N VAL A 358 -21.57 17.85 -36.69
CA VAL A 358 -22.00 17.02 -37.81
C VAL A 358 -21.30 17.56 -39.06
N TYR A 359 -20.35 16.81 -39.59
CA TYR A 359 -19.72 17.13 -40.87
C TYR A 359 -20.33 16.24 -41.95
N ARG A 360 -21.17 16.82 -42.82
CA ARG A 360 -21.88 16.09 -43.89
C ARG A 360 -22.55 14.79 -43.43
N GLY A 361 -23.21 14.81 -42.26
CA GLY A 361 -23.91 13.66 -41.71
C GLY A 361 -23.08 12.71 -40.84
N LEU A 362 -21.75 12.90 -40.78
CA LEU A 362 -20.84 12.17 -39.91
C LEU A 362 -20.77 12.83 -38.53
N ARG A 363 -20.98 12.04 -37.47
CA ARG A 363 -20.71 12.44 -36.08
C ARG A 363 -19.28 12.04 -35.72
N LEU A 364 -18.55 13.03 -35.23
CA LEU A 364 -17.12 12.92 -34.94
C LEU A 364 -16.88 13.15 -33.45
N ALA A 365 -16.05 12.31 -32.85
CA ALA A 365 -15.53 12.48 -31.49
C ALA A 365 -14.01 12.68 -31.53
N LEU A 366 -13.49 13.60 -30.71
CA LEU A 366 -12.06 13.93 -30.69
C LEU A 366 -11.33 12.99 -29.72
N PHE A 367 -10.31 12.30 -30.20
CA PHE A 367 -9.41 11.44 -29.44
C PHE A 367 -7.96 11.99 -29.50
N PRO A 368 -7.04 11.49 -28.66
CA PRO A 368 -5.65 11.98 -28.60
C PRO A 368 -4.89 11.94 -29.95
N ASP A 369 -5.27 11.02 -30.84
CA ASP A 369 -4.67 10.76 -32.15
C ASP A 369 -5.43 11.41 -33.33
N GLY A 370 -6.60 12.00 -33.10
CA GLY A 370 -7.36 12.72 -34.13
C GLY A 370 -8.87 12.64 -33.95
N TRP A 371 -9.61 13.01 -34.99
CA TRP A 371 -11.06 12.82 -35.05
C TRP A 371 -11.40 11.37 -35.40
N HIS A 372 -12.32 10.78 -34.64
CA HIS A 372 -12.85 9.45 -34.91
C HIS A 372 -14.31 9.56 -35.31
N ILE A 373 -14.72 8.84 -36.36
CA ILE A 373 -16.12 8.78 -36.76
C ILE A 373 -16.83 7.76 -35.88
N THR A 374 -17.87 8.19 -35.17
CA THR A 374 -18.59 7.36 -34.19
C THR A 374 -19.99 6.97 -34.62
N ASP A 375 -20.60 7.70 -35.56
CA ASP A 375 -21.98 7.47 -36.03
C ASP A 375 -22.23 8.24 -37.35
N CYS A 376 -22.99 7.67 -38.30
CA CYS A 376 -23.44 8.30 -39.54
C CYS A 376 -24.98 8.26 -39.60
N SER A 377 -25.62 9.38 -39.27
CA SER A 377 -27.09 9.46 -39.18
C SER A 377 -27.77 9.86 -40.49
N ILE A 378 -27.03 10.43 -41.44
CA ILE A 378 -27.46 10.76 -42.81
C ILE A 378 -26.26 10.60 -43.74
N CYS A 379 -26.06 9.43 -44.32
CA CYS A 379 -24.96 9.21 -45.26
C CYS A 379 -25.38 9.67 -46.67
N GLU A 380 -24.53 10.44 -47.35
CA GLU A 380 -24.72 10.71 -48.79
C GLU A 380 -24.59 9.38 -49.56
N GLU A 381 -25.30 9.22 -50.69
CA GLU A 381 -25.20 7.98 -51.49
C GLU A 381 -23.74 7.66 -51.88
N ASN A 382 -22.88 8.68 -52.01
CA ASN A 382 -21.44 8.50 -52.20
C ASN A 382 -20.70 9.28 -51.11
N CYS A 383 -20.20 8.58 -50.09
CA CYS A 383 -19.55 9.17 -48.94
C CYS A 383 -18.03 9.21 -49.12
N VAL A 384 -17.45 10.40 -49.19
CA VAL A 384 -15.99 10.57 -49.14
C VAL A 384 -15.63 11.05 -47.75
N ILE A 385 -14.93 10.22 -46.97
CA ILE A 385 -14.50 10.57 -45.62
C ILE A 385 -13.37 11.61 -45.72
N PRO A 386 -13.45 12.75 -45.01
CA PRO A 386 -12.42 13.78 -45.10
C PRO A 386 -11.12 13.36 -44.40
N GLU A 387 -9.95 13.72 -44.97
CA GLU A 387 -8.64 13.52 -44.33
C GLU A 387 -8.48 14.31 -43.01
N SER A 388 -9.15 15.47 -42.91
CA SER A 388 -9.15 16.31 -41.71
C SER A 388 -10.45 17.09 -41.56
N CYS A 389 -10.86 17.29 -40.31
CA CYS A 389 -11.97 18.14 -39.93
C CYS A 389 -11.42 19.26 -39.02
N LEU A 390 -11.71 20.53 -39.38
CA LEU A 390 -11.23 21.70 -38.62
C LEU A 390 -9.70 21.75 -38.44
N GLY A 391 -8.93 21.19 -39.39
CA GLY A 391 -7.47 21.17 -39.37
C GLY A 391 -6.84 20.08 -38.50
N ILE A 392 -7.64 19.17 -37.93
CA ILE A 392 -7.20 17.97 -37.20
C ILE A 392 -7.52 16.76 -38.06
N GLY A 393 -6.59 15.81 -38.17
CA GLY A 393 -6.74 14.60 -39.00
C GLY A 393 -7.88 13.70 -38.51
N VAL A 394 -8.56 13.02 -39.44
CA VAL A 394 -9.51 11.94 -39.11
C VAL A 394 -8.74 10.62 -39.10
N SER A 395 -8.62 9.99 -37.93
CA SER A 395 -7.67 8.90 -37.65
C SER A 395 -8.30 7.51 -37.59
N ALA A 396 -9.61 7.39 -37.31
CA ALA A 396 -10.28 6.10 -37.23
C ALA A 396 -11.79 6.14 -37.55
N VAL A 397 -12.32 4.99 -37.96
CA VAL A 397 -13.75 4.69 -38.01
C VAL A 397 -14.05 3.72 -36.88
N LYS A 398 -14.87 4.15 -35.90
CA LYS A 398 -15.20 3.34 -34.73
C LYS A 398 -16.17 2.20 -35.06
N LYS A 399 -16.24 1.24 -34.14
CA LYS A 399 -17.20 0.15 -34.15
C LYS A 399 -18.63 0.63 -34.45
N ASP A 400 -19.30 -0.05 -35.38
CA ASP A 400 -20.67 0.20 -35.84
C ASP A 400 -20.95 1.61 -36.42
N ALA A 401 -19.93 2.43 -36.72
CA ALA A 401 -20.13 3.85 -37.07
C ALA A 401 -21.00 4.11 -38.32
N PHE A 402 -21.06 3.18 -39.26
CA PHE A 402 -21.90 3.19 -40.46
C PHE A 402 -22.77 1.93 -40.56
N ALA A 403 -22.98 1.19 -39.46
CA ALA A 403 -23.79 -0.02 -39.51
C ALA A 403 -25.22 0.28 -40.00
N ASP A 404 -25.77 -0.58 -40.85
CA ASP A 404 -27.11 -0.49 -41.43
C ASP A 404 -27.38 0.81 -42.21
N ALA A 405 -26.34 1.43 -42.79
CA ALA A 405 -26.46 2.65 -43.59
C ALA A 405 -27.02 2.38 -45.01
N ASP A 406 -28.28 1.98 -45.11
CA ASP A 406 -28.95 1.53 -46.36
C ASP A 406 -28.94 2.52 -47.53
N THR A 407 -28.72 3.80 -47.25
CA THR A 407 -28.65 4.87 -48.27
C THR A 407 -27.28 5.00 -48.93
N LEU A 408 -26.23 4.44 -48.33
CA LEU A 408 -24.86 4.52 -48.79
C LEU A 408 -24.66 3.56 -49.97
N ARG A 409 -24.20 4.06 -51.12
CA ARG A 409 -23.86 3.30 -52.33
C ARG A 409 -22.36 3.20 -52.59
N SER A 410 -21.57 4.21 -52.19
CA SER A 410 -20.12 4.10 -52.22
C SER A 410 -19.46 4.80 -51.06
N VAL A 411 -18.29 4.32 -50.64
CA VAL A 411 -17.46 4.97 -49.63
C VAL A 411 -16.00 5.04 -50.06
N GLU A 412 -15.38 6.21 -49.89
CA GLU A 412 -13.95 6.42 -50.05
C GLU A 412 -13.33 6.77 -48.68
N ILE A 413 -12.38 5.93 -48.25
CA ILE A 413 -11.70 6.01 -46.96
C ILE A 413 -10.29 6.56 -47.17
N PRO A 414 -9.94 7.73 -46.61
CA PRO A 414 -8.63 8.34 -46.76
C PRO A 414 -7.53 7.62 -45.98
N GLY A 415 -6.29 7.77 -46.42
CA GLY A 415 -5.11 7.21 -45.75
C GLY A 415 -4.79 7.79 -44.37
N SER A 416 -5.46 8.87 -43.97
CA SER A 416 -5.36 9.40 -42.61
C SER A 416 -5.97 8.45 -41.58
N ILE A 417 -6.91 7.59 -42.01
CA ILE A 417 -7.50 6.56 -41.17
C ILE A 417 -6.54 5.39 -41.10
N LYS A 418 -6.03 5.08 -39.90
CA LYS A 418 -5.08 3.97 -39.73
C LYS A 418 -5.78 2.62 -39.56
N ALA A 419 -6.93 2.61 -38.90
CA ALA A 419 -7.70 1.41 -38.66
C ALA A 419 -9.20 1.61 -38.88
N ILE A 420 -9.83 0.58 -39.47
CA ILE A 420 -11.28 0.43 -39.58
C ILE A 420 -11.69 -0.64 -38.57
N GLU A 421 -12.46 -0.25 -37.56
CA GLU A 421 -12.84 -1.12 -36.43
C GLU A 421 -13.98 -2.10 -36.76
N GLU A 422 -14.27 -3.00 -35.82
CA GLU A 422 -15.23 -4.10 -35.97
C GLU A 422 -16.60 -3.60 -36.42
N ARG A 423 -17.22 -4.25 -37.41
CA ARG A 423 -18.57 -3.92 -37.91
C ARG A 423 -18.78 -2.46 -38.38
N ALA A 424 -17.72 -1.71 -38.66
CA ALA A 424 -17.81 -0.29 -39.01
C ALA A 424 -18.82 0.03 -40.13
N PHE A 425 -18.98 -0.84 -41.13
CA PHE A 425 -19.92 -0.75 -42.26
C PHE A 425 -20.72 -2.05 -42.42
N PHE A 426 -21.11 -2.66 -41.30
CA PHE A 426 -21.89 -3.89 -41.31
C PHE A 426 -23.32 -3.64 -41.81
N GLY A 427 -23.88 -4.50 -42.65
CA GLY A 427 -25.32 -4.45 -42.98
C GLY A 427 -25.77 -3.29 -43.87
N CYS A 428 -24.86 -2.63 -44.58
CA CYS A 428 -25.20 -1.56 -45.54
C CYS A 428 -25.74 -2.16 -46.85
N ASP A 429 -27.03 -2.45 -46.90
CA ASP A 429 -27.68 -3.15 -48.02
C ASP A 429 -27.53 -2.45 -49.39
N GLY A 430 -27.38 -1.12 -49.39
CA GLY A 430 -27.22 -0.30 -50.59
C GLY A 430 -25.79 -0.15 -51.11
N LEU A 431 -24.78 -0.58 -50.34
CA LEU A 431 -23.37 -0.27 -50.62
C LEU A 431 -22.86 -1.08 -51.81
N GLU A 432 -22.50 -0.41 -52.91
CA GLU A 432 -22.06 -1.00 -54.18
C GLU A 432 -20.54 -0.98 -54.37
N SER A 433 -19.81 0.02 -53.83
CA SER A 433 -18.35 0.11 -53.97
C SER A 433 -17.62 0.73 -52.77
N ILE A 434 -16.41 0.25 -52.50
CA ILE A 434 -15.53 0.75 -51.44
C ILE A 434 -14.16 1.09 -52.03
N VAL A 435 -13.60 2.24 -51.67
CA VAL A 435 -12.23 2.63 -52.00
C VAL A 435 -11.48 2.91 -50.71
N VAL A 436 -10.41 2.16 -50.43
CA VAL A 436 -9.55 2.33 -49.27
C VAL A 436 -8.20 2.86 -49.76
N ASN A 437 -7.85 4.08 -49.37
CA ASN A 437 -6.66 4.79 -49.88
C ASN A 437 -5.37 4.42 -49.12
N GLU A 438 -4.23 4.68 -49.75
CA GLU A 438 -2.90 4.44 -49.18
C GLU A 438 -2.70 5.19 -47.86
N GLY A 439 -2.31 4.46 -46.81
CA GLY A 439 -2.12 4.93 -45.44
C GLY A 439 -2.95 4.17 -44.41
N VAL A 440 -4.00 3.45 -44.85
CA VAL A 440 -4.79 2.53 -44.04
C VAL A 440 -4.01 1.24 -43.82
N GLU A 441 -3.84 0.86 -42.55
CA GLU A 441 -2.98 -0.26 -42.13
C GLU A 441 -3.82 -1.49 -41.70
N ARG A 442 -5.02 -1.29 -41.14
CA ARG A 442 -5.80 -2.39 -40.54
C ARG A 442 -7.30 -2.35 -40.84
N ILE A 443 -7.87 -3.50 -41.22
CA ILE A 443 -9.33 -3.73 -41.32
C ILE A 443 -9.73 -4.86 -40.37
N ALA A 444 -10.57 -4.56 -39.38
CA ALA A 444 -11.00 -5.49 -38.33
C ALA A 444 -12.15 -6.42 -38.75
N GLU A 445 -12.54 -7.33 -37.86
CA GLU A 445 -13.57 -8.34 -38.10
C GLU A 445 -14.91 -7.74 -38.50
N HIS A 446 -15.56 -8.35 -39.50
CA HIS A 446 -16.88 -7.94 -40.00
C HIS A 446 -17.01 -6.48 -40.45
N ALA A 447 -15.90 -5.75 -40.65
CA ALA A 447 -15.91 -4.32 -40.93
C ALA A 447 -16.79 -3.92 -42.13
N PHE A 448 -16.96 -4.79 -43.13
CA PHE A 448 -17.86 -4.59 -44.28
C PHE A 448 -18.71 -5.85 -44.56
N ALA A 449 -19.07 -6.60 -43.52
CA ALA A 449 -19.87 -7.81 -43.67
C ALA A 449 -21.36 -7.48 -43.87
N GLN A 450 -22.11 -8.43 -44.46
CA GLN A 450 -23.54 -8.35 -44.76
C GLN A 450 -23.90 -7.17 -45.69
N ASN A 451 -23.10 -6.95 -46.73
CA ASN A 451 -23.32 -5.91 -47.75
C ASN A 451 -23.71 -6.54 -49.11
N PRO A 452 -24.96 -6.99 -49.30
CA PRO A 452 -25.38 -7.81 -50.45
C PRO A 452 -25.26 -7.09 -51.81
N SER A 453 -25.28 -5.75 -51.83
CA SER A 453 -25.13 -4.97 -53.07
C SER A 453 -23.68 -4.69 -53.46
N LEU A 454 -22.69 -5.06 -52.62
CA LEU A 454 -21.29 -4.70 -52.81
C LEU A 454 -20.69 -5.45 -54.00
N ARG A 455 -20.13 -4.70 -54.95
CA ARG A 455 -19.58 -5.21 -56.22
C ARG A 455 -18.13 -4.89 -56.45
N GLU A 456 -17.59 -3.83 -55.86
CA GLU A 456 -16.21 -3.39 -56.08
C GLU A 456 -15.55 -2.93 -54.78
N VAL A 457 -14.35 -3.43 -54.47
CA VAL A 457 -13.55 -2.99 -53.30
C VAL A 457 -12.12 -2.74 -53.77
N HIS A 458 -11.61 -1.53 -53.55
CA HIS A 458 -10.21 -1.18 -53.81
C HIS A 458 -9.46 -1.14 -52.49
N LEU A 459 -8.42 -1.96 -52.37
CA LEU A 459 -7.58 -2.06 -51.16
C LEU A 459 -6.17 -1.49 -51.44
N PRO A 460 -5.57 -0.77 -50.48
CA PRO A 460 -4.28 -0.13 -50.66
C PRO A 460 -3.13 -1.12 -50.49
N GLN A 461 -1.94 -0.70 -50.91
CA GLN A 461 -0.69 -1.43 -50.67
C GLN A 461 -0.26 -1.33 -49.20
N SER A 462 -0.55 -0.22 -48.52
CA SER A 462 -0.23 0.00 -47.10
C SER A 462 -0.95 -0.92 -46.12
N LEU A 463 -1.91 -1.74 -46.58
CA LEU A 463 -2.72 -2.59 -45.72
C LEU A 463 -1.86 -3.74 -45.15
N GLU A 464 -1.64 -3.70 -43.84
CA GLU A 464 -0.83 -4.68 -43.09
C GLU A 464 -1.67 -5.85 -42.59
N TYR A 465 -2.97 -5.63 -42.34
CA TYR A 465 -3.88 -6.65 -41.85
C TYR A 465 -5.32 -6.43 -42.30
N MET A 466 -5.99 -7.51 -42.69
CA MET A 466 -7.44 -7.56 -42.94
C MET A 466 -8.02 -8.85 -42.40
N ALA A 467 -9.05 -8.75 -41.55
CA ALA A 467 -9.71 -9.90 -40.96
C ALA A 467 -10.39 -10.78 -42.02
N PRO A 468 -10.34 -12.13 -41.92
CA PRO A 468 -10.90 -13.05 -42.92
C PRO A 468 -12.40 -12.84 -43.18
N ASN A 469 -13.16 -12.54 -42.13
CA ASN A 469 -14.61 -12.31 -42.17
C ASN A 469 -15.00 -10.85 -42.49
N ALA A 470 -14.04 -9.97 -42.82
CA ALA A 470 -14.29 -8.54 -43.03
C ALA A 470 -15.29 -8.26 -44.17
N LEU A 471 -15.34 -9.08 -45.23
CA LEU A 471 -16.29 -8.93 -46.36
C LEU A 471 -17.37 -10.03 -46.40
N ASN A 472 -17.60 -10.75 -45.29
CA ASN A 472 -18.51 -11.90 -45.33
C ASN A 472 -19.96 -11.48 -45.63
N GLY A 473 -20.64 -12.11 -46.58
CA GLY A 473 -21.97 -11.70 -47.04
C GLY A 473 -21.98 -10.49 -47.99
N ALA A 474 -20.82 -10.09 -48.54
CA ALA A 474 -20.73 -9.16 -49.65
C ALA A 474 -21.24 -9.80 -50.97
N GLY A 475 -21.77 -8.98 -51.87
CA GLY A 475 -22.54 -9.42 -53.04
C GLY A 475 -21.89 -10.47 -53.97
N ASP A 476 -22.75 -11.26 -54.63
CA ASP A 476 -22.42 -12.41 -55.49
C ASP A 476 -21.40 -12.15 -56.63
N ARG A 477 -21.05 -10.90 -56.95
CA ARG A 477 -20.08 -10.57 -58.02
C ARG A 477 -19.07 -9.52 -57.57
N LEU A 478 -18.60 -9.65 -56.35
CA LEU A 478 -17.58 -8.80 -55.76
C LEU A 478 -16.26 -8.88 -56.53
N ARG A 479 -15.77 -7.74 -57.02
CA ARG A 479 -14.44 -7.56 -57.59
C ARG A 479 -13.57 -6.83 -56.58
N ILE A 480 -12.45 -7.44 -56.20
CA ILE A 480 -11.46 -6.82 -55.32
C ILE A 480 -10.28 -6.36 -56.18
N TRP A 481 -9.90 -5.10 -56.02
CA TRP A 481 -8.81 -4.45 -56.74
C TRP A 481 -7.66 -4.16 -55.77
N GLY A 482 -6.44 -4.41 -56.22
CA GLY A 482 -5.22 -4.07 -55.50
C GLY A 482 -3.98 -4.36 -56.35
N GLN A 483 -2.83 -3.87 -55.90
CA GLN A 483 -1.55 -4.11 -56.57
C GLN A 483 -1.08 -5.56 -56.37
N HIS A 484 -0.29 -6.07 -57.32
CA HIS A 484 0.37 -7.37 -57.20
C HIS A 484 1.31 -7.38 -55.98
N GLY A 485 1.19 -8.38 -55.12
CA GLY A 485 1.86 -8.53 -53.82
C GLY A 485 1.11 -7.93 -52.64
N SER A 486 -0.03 -7.26 -52.85
CA SER A 486 -0.77 -6.58 -51.77
C SER A 486 -1.71 -7.52 -51.01
N TYR A 487 -2.22 -7.07 -49.86
CA TYR A 487 -3.20 -7.82 -49.07
C TYR A 487 -4.50 -8.14 -49.84
N ALA A 488 -4.80 -7.36 -50.90
CA ALA A 488 -5.93 -7.60 -51.79
C ALA A 488 -5.76 -8.89 -52.60
N GLU A 489 -4.54 -9.13 -53.09
CA GLU A 489 -4.19 -10.36 -53.80
C GLU A 489 -4.23 -11.55 -52.85
N LYS A 490 -3.68 -11.40 -51.63
CA LYS A 490 -3.74 -12.44 -50.58
C LYS A 490 -5.20 -12.82 -50.26
N TYR A 491 -6.06 -11.83 -49.99
CA TYR A 491 -7.47 -12.04 -49.65
C TYR A 491 -8.27 -12.68 -50.79
N ALA A 492 -7.94 -12.37 -52.05
CA ALA A 492 -8.56 -13.01 -53.22
C ALA A 492 -8.14 -14.48 -53.41
N TYR A 493 -6.92 -14.86 -52.98
CA TYR A 493 -6.41 -16.23 -53.10
C TYR A 493 -6.80 -17.15 -51.94
N THR A 494 -7.05 -16.63 -50.74
CA THR A 494 -7.36 -17.43 -49.54
C THR A 494 -8.83 -17.76 -49.33
N GLY A 495 -9.72 -17.36 -50.26
CA GLY A 495 -11.13 -17.75 -50.25
C GLY A 495 -11.90 -17.27 -49.02
N GLY A 496 -12.13 -15.96 -48.89
CA GLY A 496 -13.22 -15.47 -48.04
C GLY A 496 -14.55 -16.07 -48.51
N ASP A 497 -15.38 -16.55 -47.58
CA ASP A 497 -16.63 -17.32 -47.77
C ASP A 497 -17.62 -16.72 -48.81
N ALA A 498 -17.45 -15.45 -49.20
CA ALA A 498 -18.18 -14.78 -50.28
C ALA A 498 -17.91 -15.35 -51.70
N ALA A 499 -16.79 -16.05 -51.94
CA ALA A 499 -16.49 -16.63 -53.27
C ALA A 499 -17.21 -17.96 -53.55
N ALA A 500 -17.84 -18.59 -52.55
CA ALA A 500 -18.39 -19.94 -52.68
C ALA A 500 -19.83 -20.02 -53.24
N ARG A 501 -20.48 -18.91 -53.61
CA ARG A 501 -21.94 -18.95 -53.91
C ARG A 501 -22.47 -18.34 -55.21
N ALA A 502 -21.65 -17.86 -56.15
CA ALA A 502 -22.18 -17.17 -57.32
C ALA A 502 -21.85 -17.74 -58.71
N SER A 503 -22.88 -18.35 -59.29
CA SER A 503 -23.17 -18.55 -60.72
C SER A 503 -22.29 -19.49 -61.57
N ARG A 504 -22.84 -20.71 -61.71
CA ARG A 504 -23.00 -21.37 -63.02
C ARG A 504 -23.67 -20.39 -64.00
N GLU A 505 -23.01 -20.03 -65.09
CA GLU A 505 -23.55 -19.96 -66.46
C GLU A 505 -22.58 -19.22 -67.41
N ASN A 506 -22.22 -19.91 -68.50
CA ASN A 506 -21.51 -19.42 -69.68
C ASN A 506 -22.22 -18.21 -70.32
N ASP A 507 -21.46 -17.21 -70.81
CA ASP A 507 -21.52 -16.87 -72.25
C ASP A 507 -20.44 -15.89 -72.76
N TYR A 508 -19.90 -16.26 -73.93
CA TYR A 508 -19.21 -15.50 -74.99
C TYR A 508 -17.82 -14.86 -74.83
N ALA A 509 -16.91 -15.47 -75.59
CA ALA A 509 -15.66 -14.96 -76.15
C ALA A 509 -15.84 -13.92 -77.28
N LYS A 510 -14.76 -13.12 -77.47
CA LYS A 510 -14.19 -12.51 -78.70
C LYS A 510 -14.04 -11.00 -78.63
N THR A 511 -12.79 -10.51 -78.61
CA THR A 511 -12.21 -9.63 -79.64
C THR A 511 -10.71 -9.44 -79.41
N GLU A 512 -9.97 -9.40 -80.53
CA GLU A 512 -8.52 -9.21 -80.65
C GLU A 512 -8.18 -7.70 -80.65
N ASP A 513 -7.18 -7.24 -79.87
CA ASP A 513 -6.15 -6.26 -80.29
C ASP A 513 -5.07 -6.07 -79.17
N PRO A 514 -3.79 -6.43 -79.39
CA PRO A 514 -2.73 -6.29 -78.40
C PRO A 514 -1.98 -4.95 -78.54
N ARG A 515 -2.63 -3.80 -78.30
CA ARG A 515 -1.95 -2.49 -78.21
C ARG A 515 -2.71 -1.48 -77.33
N LEU A 516 -2.54 -1.54 -76.01
CA LEU A 516 -2.55 -0.40 -75.09
C LEU A 516 -2.25 -0.90 -73.67
N TYR A 517 -1.05 -0.61 -73.18
CA TYR A 517 -0.63 -0.80 -71.79
C TYR A 517 -0.94 0.48 -71.00
N THR A 518 -1.72 0.38 -69.93
CA THR A 518 -1.59 1.14 -68.66
C THR A 518 -2.55 0.52 -67.62
N GLY A 519 -2.00 0.01 -66.51
CA GLY A 519 -2.65 -0.09 -65.18
C GLY A 519 -3.86 -1.01 -65.01
N GLU A 520 -3.76 -1.91 -64.02
CA GLU A 520 -4.86 -2.65 -63.38
C GLU A 520 -5.51 -3.79 -64.20
N ILE A 521 -5.26 -5.03 -63.75
CA ILE A 521 -5.82 -6.26 -64.32
C ILE A 521 -6.99 -6.72 -63.41
N PRO A 522 -8.22 -6.85 -63.91
CA PRO A 522 -9.27 -7.56 -63.19
C PRO A 522 -9.00 -9.07 -63.26
N PHE A 523 -8.90 -9.73 -62.10
CA PHE A 523 -8.78 -11.18 -62.03
C PHE A 523 -10.13 -11.82 -62.36
N LEU A 524 -10.24 -12.45 -63.54
CA LEU A 524 -11.32 -13.38 -63.86
C LEU A 524 -10.77 -14.80 -63.70
N CYS A 525 -11.33 -15.55 -62.77
CA CYS A 525 -11.00 -16.95 -62.52
C CYS A 525 -11.22 -17.76 -63.80
N ARG A 526 -10.17 -18.42 -64.29
CA ARG A 526 -10.27 -19.44 -65.33
C ARG A 526 -10.01 -20.78 -64.66
N ASP A 527 -11.08 -21.55 -64.50
CA ASP A 527 -11.04 -22.99 -64.25
C ASP A 527 -10.21 -23.65 -65.34
N ASP A 528 -9.06 -24.18 -64.95
CA ASP A 528 -8.47 -25.40 -65.49
C ASP A 528 -7.33 -25.81 -64.54
N PHE A 529 -7.69 -26.12 -63.29
CA PHE A 529 -7.12 -27.29 -62.66
C PHE A 529 -8.30 -28.12 -62.19
N ALA A 530 -8.51 -29.21 -62.92
CA ALA A 530 -9.18 -30.37 -62.39
C ALA A 530 -8.67 -30.63 -60.97
N ALA A 531 -9.55 -31.18 -60.14
CA ALA A 531 -9.15 -31.96 -58.99
C ALA A 531 -8.02 -32.92 -59.40
N GLU A 532 -6.79 -32.53 -59.15
CA GLU A 532 -5.86 -33.40 -58.49
C GLU A 532 -6.06 -33.09 -57.01
N GLU A 533 -6.48 -34.11 -56.26
CA GLU A 533 -5.90 -34.29 -54.93
C GLU A 533 -4.45 -33.82 -55.02
N VAL A 534 -4.04 -32.84 -54.22
CA VAL A 534 -2.62 -32.81 -53.88
C VAL A 534 -2.42 -34.11 -53.11
N ALA A 535 -2.07 -35.16 -53.84
CA ALA A 535 -1.49 -36.38 -53.32
C ALA A 535 -0.14 -35.96 -52.73
N GLY A 536 -0.21 -35.40 -51.53
CA GLY A 536 0.87 -34.69 -50.89
C GLY A 536 0.39 -34.11 -49.56
N GLY A 537 -0.38 -34.90 -48.80
CA GLY A 537 -0.48 -34.71 -47.36
C GLY A 537 0.92 -34.55 -46.77
N VAL A 538 1.00 -33.81 -45.66
CA VAL A 538 2.27 -33.55 -44.96
C VAL A 538 3.08 -34.83 -44.92
N LYS A 539 4.25 -34.81 -45.55
CA LYS A 539 5.02 -36.03 -45.75
C LYS A 539 5.60 -36.43 -44.40
N ILE A 540 4.94 -37.36 -43.71
CA ILE A 540 5.51 -38.05 -42.56
C ILE A 540 6.75 -38.77 -43.08
N ILE A 541 7.92 -38.22 -42.81
CA ILE A 541 9.17 -38.90 -43.17
C ILE A 541 9.37 -39.98 -42.11
N ASP A 542 9.12 -41.22 -42.52
CA ASP A 542 9.41 -42.41 -41.72
C ASP A 542 10.93 -42.60 -41.70
N CYS A 543 11.61 -41.82 -40.86
CA CYS A 543 13.01 -42.07 -40.53
C CYS A 543 13.07 -43.39 -39.76
N VAL A 544 13.30 -44.49 -40.51
CA VAL A 544 13.76 -45.84 -40.13
C VAL A 544 14.02 -46.07 -38.64
N PRO A 545 13.71 -47.26 -38.10
CA PRO A 545 12.67 -47.39 -37.07
C PRO A 545 12.92 -46.37 -35.94
N GLY A 546 12.16 -45.29 -35.98
CA GLY A 546 12.32 -44.11 -35.14
C GLY A 546 11.03 -43.29 -35.12
N PRO A 547 10.97 -42.24 -34.29
CA PRO A 547 9.74 -41.48 -34.06
C PRO A 547 9.24 -40.72 -35.31
N LYS A 548 7.91 -40.55 -35.43
CA LYS A 548 7.24 -39.86 -36.54
C LYS A 548 7.54 -38.34 -36.50
N ALA A 549 7.99 -37.78 -37.63
CA ALA A 549 8.24 -36.34 -37.83
C ALA A 549 7.26 -35.74 -38.85
N VAL A 550 6.75 -34.54 -38.56
CA VAL A 550 5.91 -33.73 -39.46
C VAL A 550 6.81 -32.65 -40.05
N VAL A 551 7.18 -32.81 -41.31
CA VAL A 551 7.99 -31.83 -42.05
C VAL A 551 7.13 -31.26 -43.16
N PHE A 552 6.88 -29.95 -43.12
CA PHE A 552 6.24 -29.26 -44.21
C PHE A 552 7.26 -29.10 -45.35
N PRO A 553 6.94 -29.50 -46.58
CA PRO A 553 7.86 -29.34 -47.70
C PRO A 553 8.03 -27.85 -48.03
N ASP A 554 9.25 -27.42 -48.33
CA ASP A 554 9.51 -26.05 -48.82
C ASP A 554 8.78 -25.75 -50.12
N TYR A 555 8.58 -26.79 -50.95
CA TYR A 555 7.91 -26.71 -52.25
C TYR A 555 6.91 -27.86 -52.43
N ILE A 556 5.71 -27.54 -52.89
CA ILE A 556 4.74 -28.50 -53.43
C ILE A 556 4.63 -28.24 -54.92
N ASP A 557 4.84 -29.26 -55.76
CA ASP A 557 4.85 -29.16 -57.23
C ASP A 557 5.73 -28.03 -57.78
N ALA A 558 6.94 -27.88 -57.20
CA ALA A 558 7.91 -26.84 -57.53
C ALA A 558 7.44 -25.40 -57.27
N LYS A 559 6.38 -25.21 -56.47
CA LYS A 559 5.92 -23.90 -55.97
C LYS A 559 6.19 -23.78 -54.47
N PRO A 560 6.69 -22.64 -53.98
CA PRO A 560 6.99 -22.45 -52.56
C PRO A 560 5.71 -22.50 -51.72
N VAL A 561 5.80 -23.09 -50.52
CA VAL A 561 4.69 -23.09 -49.55
C VAL A 561 4.64 -21.73 -48.85
N VAL A 562 3.62 -20.94 -49.18
CA VAL A 562 3.51 -19.53 -48.71
C VAL A 562 2.60 -19.32 -47.49
N ALA A 563 1.74 -20.29 -47.15
CA ALA A 563 0.82 -20.25 -45.99
C ALA A 563 0.39 -21.67 -45.55
N LEU A 564 0.00 -21.84 -44.29
CA LEU A 564 -0.63 -23.04 -43.72
C LEU A 564 -2.11 -22.75 -43.42
N GLN A 565 -3.01 -23.73 -43.59
CA GLN A 565 -4.45 -23.56 -43.34
C GLN A 565 -4.86 -24.21 -42.01
N PRO A 566 -5.85 -23.66 -41.27
CA PRO A 566 -6.30 -24.19 -39.98
C PRO A 566 -6.83 -25.64 -40.02
N GLU A 567 -7.31 -26.13 -41.16
CA GLU A 567 -7.94 -27.47 -41.28
C GLU A 567 -7.01 -28.58 -41.82
N MET A 568 -5.68 -28.38 -41.87
CA MET A 568 -4.76 -29.38 -42.46
C MET A 568 -4.60 -30.69 -41.67
N PHE A 569 -5.22 -30.83 -40.48
CA PHE A 569 -5.02 -31.98 -39.58
C PHE A 569 -6.36 -32.57 -39.10
N SER A 570 -6.56 -33.87 -39.30
CA SER A 570 -7.71 -34.62 -38.76
C SER A 570 -7.25 -35.70 -37.76
N MET A 571 -7.90 -35.73 -36.59
CA MET A 571 -7.49 -36.43 -35.35
C MET A 571 -7.26 -37.96 -35.37
N ASP A 572 -7.62 -38.71 -36.41
CA ASP A 572 -7.84 -40.15 -36.23
C ASP A 572 -6.59 -41.07 -36.30
N GLU A 573 -5.37 -40.59 -36.63
CA GLU A 573 -4.18 -41.46 -36.80
C GLU A 573 -2.88 -41.06 -36.06
N TYR A 574 -2.90 -39.98 -35.27
CA TYR A 574 -1.68 -39.38 -34.72
C TYR A 574 -1.45 -39.73 -33.24
N VAL A 575 -0.93 -40.93 -33.00
CA VAL A 575 -0.38 -41.31 -31.68
C VAL A 575 1.14 -41.39 -31.86
N SER A 576 1.92 -40.45 -31.31
CA SER A 576 3.41 -40.35 -31.27
C SER A 576 4.15 -39.40 -32.24
N LEU A 577 3.67 -38.17 -32.44
CA LEU A 577 4.47 -37.13 -33.12
C LEU A 577 5.66 -36.68 -32.25
N ARG A 578 6.87 -36.54 -32.83
CA ARG A 578 8.07 -36.10 -32.08
C ARG A 578 8.72 -34.82 -32.61
N TYR A 579 8.46 -34.44 -33.86
CA TYR A 579 9.07 -33.26 -34.50
C TYR A 579 8.05 -32.53 -35.37
N ILE A 580 8.05 -31.20 -35.34
CA ILE A 580 7.33 -30.29 -36.22
C ILE A 580 8.34 -29.26 -36.79
N CYS A 581 8.39 -29.08 -38.11
CA CYS A 581 9.32 -28.13 -38.76
C CYS A 581 8.62 -27.30 -39.83
N LEU A 582 8.54 -25.97 -39.65
CA LEU A 582 7.95 -25.00 -40.58
C LEU A 582 8.90 -24.69 -41.77
N PRO A 583 8.37 -24.45 -42.99
CA PRO A 583 9.17 -24.05 -44.15
C PRO A 583 9.85 -22.69 -43.99
N ASP A 584 11.06 -22.54 -44.53
CA ASP A 584 11.82 -21.28 -44.50
C ASP A 584 11.20 -20.15 -45.37
N ASP A 585 10.46 -20.52 -46.43
CA ASP A 585 9.90 -19.58 -47.42
C ASP A 585 8.48 -19.07 -47.07
N LEU A 586 8.06 -19.17 -45.80
CA LEU A 586 6.70 -18.82 -45.38
C LEU A 586 6.46 -17.30 -45.40
N GLN A 587 5.91 -16.78 -46.52
CA GLN A 587 5.72 -15.33 -46.73
C GLN A 587 4.48 -14.72 -46.03
N ALA A 588 3.62 -15.53 -45.40
CA ALA A 588 2.29 -15.08 -44.93
C ALA A 588 2.00 -15.21 -43.42
N LEU A 589 2.93 -15.68 -42.59
CA LEU A 589 2.77 -15.67 -41.12
C LEU A 589 3.89 -14.83 -40.49
N PRO A 590 3.77 -13.49 -40.40
CA PRO A 590 4.73 -12.70 -39.65
C PRO A 590 4.69 -13.03 -38.15
N ASN A 591 3.52 -13.47 -37.64
CA ASN A 591 3.27 -13.73 -36.22
C ASN A 591 2.58 -15.09 -36.04
N LEU A 592 3.14 -15.95 -35.18
CA LEU A 592 2.54 -17.23 -34.78
C LEU A 592 1.53 -17.01 -33.62
N LYS A 593 0.22 -17.16 -33.85
CA LYS A 593 -0.82 -17.07 -32.79
C LYS A 593 -1.45 -18.43 -32.48
N GLN A 594 -1.97 -18.62 -31.27
CA GLN A 594 -2.51 -19.90 -30.79
C GLN A 594 -3.53 -20.52 -31.78
N ASP A 595 -4.40 -19.70 -32.38
CA ASP A 595 -5.48 -20.19 -33.27
C ASP A 595 -5.08 -20.36 -34.76
N THR A 596 -3.81 -20.11 -35.12
CA THR A 596 -3.43 -19.96 -36.55
C THR A 596 -2.70 -21.14 -37.18
N VAL A 597 -2.09 -22.05 -36.41
CA VAL A 597 -1.20 -23.09 -37.00
C VAL A 597 -1.32 -24.48 -36.36
N PHE A 598 -1.62 -24.60 -35.06
CA PHE A 598 -1.63 -25.88 -34.36
C PHE A 598 -2.87 -25.99 -33.46
N HIS A 599 -3.51 -27.16 -33.41
CA HIS A 599 -4.56 -27.43 -32.43
C HIS A 599 -3.92 -27.70 -31.05
N ASP A 600 -4.61 -27.38 -29.94
CA ASP A 600 -4.12 -27.66 -28.57
C ASP A 600 -3.59 -29.09 -28.37
N ASP A 601 -4.23 -30.10 -28.98
CA ASP A 601 -3.80 -31.50 -28.89
C ASP A 601 -2.50 -31.78 -29.66
N ASP A 602 -2.21 -31.03 -30.72
CA ASP A 602 -0.96 -31.13 -31.49
C ASP A 602 0.19 -30.44 -30.73
N LEU A 603 -0.11 -29.29 -30.11
CA LEU A 603 0.85 -28.52 -29.32
C LEU A 603 1.43 -29.35 -28.17
N GLN A 604 0.61 -30.19 -27.52
CA GLN A 604 1.00 -31.03 -26.39
C GLN A 604 1.80 -32.29 -26.77
N GLN A 605 1.75 -32.73 -28.04
CA GLN A 605 2.34 -34.03 -28.43
C GLN A 605 3.77 -33.94 -28.95
N ALA A 606 4.12 -32.90 -29.71
CA ALA A 606 5.43 -32.82 -30.33
C ALA A 606 6.53 -32.42 -29.33
N LYS A 607 7.68 -33.11 -29.39
CA LYS A 607 8.83 -32.84 -28.51
C LYS A 607 9.79 -31.79 -29.05
N ARG A 608 9.71 -31.41 -30.32
CA ARG A 608 10.58 -30.39 -30.91
C ARG A 608 9.86 -29.60 -31.99
N TYR A 609 10.03 -28.28 -31.93
CA TYR A 609 9.53 -27.32 -32.93
C TYR A 609 10.70 -26.59 -33.58
N ASP A 610 10.68 -26.53 -34.91
CA ASP A 610 11.56 -25.69 -35.72
C ASP A 610 10.69 -24.68 -36.47
N LEU A 611 10.77 -23.41 -36.08
CA LEU A 611 9.85 -22.37 -36.57
C LEU A 611 10.30 -21.74 -37.90
N GLY A 612 11.41 -22.20 -38.50
CA GLY A 612 11.94 -21.65 -39.74
C GLY A 612 12.51 -20.23 -39.59
N SER A 613 13.00 -19.65 -40.68
CA SER A 613 13.74 -18.38 -40.66
C SER A 613 12.93 -17.11 -40.92
N ALA A 614 11.65 -17.21 -41.31
CA ALA A 614 10.85 -16.05 -41.77
C ALA A 614 10.05 -15.32 -40.67
N LEU A 615 9.85 -15.92 -39.49
CA LEU A 615 9.04 -15.36 -38.41
C LEU A 615 9.76 -14.21 -37.68
N CYS A 616 9.10 -13.05 -37.54
CA CYS A 616 9.61 -11.91 -36.77
C CYS A 616 9.02 -11.80 -35.36
N GLU A 617 7.89 -12.46 -35.10
CA GLU A 617 7.22 -12.48 -33.80
C GLU A 617 6.60 -13.86 -33.51
N VAL A 618 6.71 -14.32 -32.25
CA VAL A 618 5.80 -15.34 -31.71
C VAL A 618 4.72 -14.56 -30.98
N GLY A 619 3.50 -14.58 -31.52
CA GLY A 619 2.39 -13.78 -31.03
C GLY A 619 1.83 -14.29 -29.71
N GLU A 620 0.84 -13.56 -29.22
CA GLU A 620 0.14 -13.87 -27.97
C GLU A 620 -0.34 -15.33 -27.93
N TYR A 621 0.07 -16.04 -26.88
CA TYR A 621 -0.15 -17.46 -26.60
C TYR A 621 0.27 -18.45 -27.71
N GLY A 622 1.10 -18.03 -28.67
CA GLY A 622 1.40 -18.77 -29.90
C GLY A 622 1.87 -20.23 -29.73
N LEU A 623 2.60 -20.53 -28.65
CA LEU A 623 3.08 -21.86 -28.27
C LEU A 623 2.79 -22.15 -26.78
N SER A 624 1.71 -21.57 -26.25
CA SER A 624 1.25 -21.82 -24.89
C SER A 624 0.88 -23.30 -24.69
N GLY A 625 1.22 -23.87 -23.54
CA GLY A 625 0.95 -25.26 -23.20
C GLY A 625 1.71 -26.29 -24.04
N SER A 626 2.75 -25.88 -24.77
CA SER A 626 3.48 -26.77 -25.66
C SER A 626 4.14 -27.94 -24.93
N GLY A 627 4.04 -29.13 -25.51
CA GLY A 627 4.74 -30.34 -25.10
C GLY A 627 6.20 -30.41 -25.54
N ALA A 628 6.71 -29.36 -26.20
CA ALA A 628 8.09 -29.28 -26.68
C ALA A 628 9.10 -29.50 -25.56
N GLU A 629 10.14 -30.30 -25.82
CA GLU A 629 11.37 -30.35 -25.02
C GLU A 629 12.41 -29.33 -25.55
N GLU A 630 12.39 -29.04 -26.85
CA GLU A 630 13.31 -28.12 -27.54
C GLU A 630 12.55 -27.24 -28.55
N ILE A 631 12.82 -25.94 -28.57
CA ILE A 631 12.27 -25.01 -29.57
C ILE A 631 13.42 -24.25 -30.25
N VAL A 632 13.44 -24.29 -31.58
CA VAL A 632 14.37 -23.52 -32.41
C VAL A 632 13.65 -22.26 -32.91
N LEU A 633 14.12 -21.10 -32.45
CA LEU A 633 13.57 -19.81 -32.83
C LEU A 633 14.26 -19.24 -34.08
N PRO A 634 13.56 -18.42 -34.89
CA PRO A 634 14.13 -17.75 -36.06
C PRO A 634 15.22 -16.75 -35.65
N GLU A 635 16.34 -16.72 -36.37
CA GLU A 635 17.46 -15.77 -36.10
C GLU A 635 17.08 -14.28 -36.32
N GLY A 636 15.93 -14.00 -36.95
CA GLY A 636 15.39 -12.65 -37.17
C GLY A 636 14.26 -12.24 -36.21
N LEU A 637 13.90 -13.09 -35.24
CA LEU A 637 12.81 -12.84 -34.30
C LEU A 637 13.11 -11.62 -33.41
N GLN A 638 12.14 -10.71 -33.27
CA GLN A 638 12.27 -9.47 -32.49
C GLN A 638 11.43 -9.46 -31.23
N VAL A 639 10.27 -10.15 -31.23
CA VAL A 639 9.28 -10.09 -30.14
C VAL A 639 8.80 -11.49 -29.75
N LEU A 640 8.74 -11.74 -28.44
CA LEU A 640 7.97 -12.81 -27.82
C LEU A 640 6.76 -12.19 -27.12
N GLY A 641 5.56 -12.43 -27.67
CA GLY A 641 4.31 -11.89 -27.20
C GLY A 641 3.82 -12.49 -25.89
N THR A 642 2.75 -11.90 -25.35
CA THR A 642 2.16 -12.29 -24.07
C THR A 642 1.86 -13.79 -24.03
N GLY A 643 2.36 -14.48 -23.01
CA GLY A 643 2.12 -15.91 -22.82
C GLY A 643 2.65 -16.83 -23.92
N ALA A 644 3.57 -16.38 -24.78
CA ALA A 644 4.06 -17.12 -25.96
C ALA A 644 4.41 -18.59 -25.70
N PHE A 645 5.01 -18.92 -24.56
CA PHE A 645 5.35 -20.28 -24.11
C PHE A 645 4.76 -20.62 -22.74
N SER A 646 3.78 -19.86 -22.27
CA SER A 646 3.18 -20.06 -20.94
C SER A 646 2.70 -21.50 -20.75
N GLY A 647 3.00 -22.13 -19.61
CA GLY A 647 2.58 -23.50 -19.32
C GLY A 647 3.28 -24.58 -20.14
N SER A 648 4.33 -24.27 -20.91
CA SER A 648 5.14 -25.26 -21.64
C SER A 648 6.04 -26.06 -20.69
N ARG A 649 5.42 -26.90 -19.86
CA ARG A 649 6.07 -27.60 -18.73
C ARG A 649 7.17 -28.57 -19.12
N ASN A 650 7.24 -28.99 -20.38
CA ASN A 650 8.27 -29.92 -20.87
C ASN A 650 9.49 -29.21 -21.49
N LEU A 651 9.43 -27.89 -21.72
CA LEU A 651 10.47 -27.14 -22.41
C LEU A 651 11.75 -27.15 -21.59
N ARG A 652 12.84 -27.68 -22.16
CA ARG A 652 14.16 -27.79 -21.49
C ARG A 652 15.17 -26.79 -22.00
N TYR A 653 15.08 -26.46 -23.29
CA TYR A 653 16.04 -25.60 -23.98
C TYR A 653 15.34 -24.76 -25.03
N VAL A 654 15.66 -23.47 -25.02
CA VAL A 654 15.30 -22.51 -26.06
C VAL A 654 16.51 -21.59 -26.30
N LYS A 655 16.97 -21.50 -27.55
CA LYS A 655 18.00 -20.53 -27.94
C LYS A 655 17.29 -19.25 -28.37
N LEU A 656 17.46 -18.18 -27.61
CA LEU A 656 16.98 -16.85 -28.01
C LEU A 656 17.91 -16.26 -29.08
N PRO A 657 17.37 -15.64 -30.15
CA PRO A 657 18.17 -15.03 -31.20
C PRO A 657 18.71 -13.66 -30.78
N ASP A 658 19.88 -13.28 -31.29
CA ASP A 658 20.56 -12.01 -30.96
C ASP A 658 19.77 -10.76 -31.42
N THR A 659 18.72 -10.93 -32.23
CA THR A 659 17.83 -9.86 -32.69
C THR A 659 16.65 -9.60 -31.75
N LEU A 660 16.42 -10.47 -30.75
CA LEU A 660 15.28 -10.35 -29.86
C LEU A 660 15.40 -9.09 -29.00
N MET A 661 14.37 -8.25 -29.04
CA MET A 661 14.31 -6.95 -28.36
C MET A 661 13.38 -6.99 -27.15
N GLU A 662 12.28 -7.76 -27.24
CA GLU A 662 11.16 -7.70 -26.30
C GLU A 662 10.66 -9.09 -25.87
N ILE A 663 10.46 -9.26 -24.57
CA ILE A 663 9.74 -10.39 -23.96
C ILE A 663 8.55 -9.83 -23.17
N HIS A 664 7.34 -10.15 -23.61
CA HIS A 664 6.09 -9.63 -23.04
C HIS A 664 5.61 -10.46 -21.85
N GLU A 665 4.45 -10.08 -21.32
CA GLU A 665 3.92 -10.58 -20.05
C GLU A 665 3.74 -12.09 -20.06
N ASN A 666 4.19 -12.78 -19.01
CA ASN A 666 4.03 -14.24 -18.85
C ASN A 666 4.61 -15.11 -19.99
N ALA A 667 5.48 -14.58 -20.86
CA ALA A 667 5.95 -15.28 -22.07
C ALA A 667 6.56 -16.67 -21.80
N PHE A 668 7.26 -16.86 -20.69
CA PHE A 668 7.81 -18.15 -20.22
C PHE A 668 7.24 -18.58 -18.87
N ALA A 669 6.02 -18.14 -18.52
CA ALA A 669 5.40 -18.53 -17.27
C ALA A 669 5.19 -20.07 -17.20
N ASP A 670 5.36 -20.65 -16.01
CA ASP A 670 5.17 -22.08 -15.72
C ASP A 670 5.97 -23.05 -16.62
N THR A 671 7.13 -22.60 -17.12
CA THR A 671 8.09 -23.43 -17.88
C THR A 671 9.01 -24.22 -16.94
N ALA A 672 8.42 -25.11 -16.14
CA ALA A 672 9.07 -25.77 -15.01
C ALA A 672 10.32 -26.61 -15.32
N MET A 673 10.53 -27.03 -16.58
CA MET A 673 11.71 -27.83 -17.00
C MET A 673 12.82 -26.98 -17.66
N LEU A 674 12.60 -25.69 -17.88
CA LEU A 674 13.56 -24.81 -18.57
C LEU A 674 14.65 -24.40 -17.58
N LYS A 675 15.85 -24.97 -17.71
CA LYS A 675 16.93 -24.80 -16.71
C LYS A 675 17.84 -23.61 -16.95
N GLU A 676 18.11 -23.31 -18.20
CA GLU A 676 19.02 -22.23 -18.60
C GLU A 676 18.39 -21.44 -19.75
N ILE A 677 18.50 -20.12 -19.67
CA ILE A 677 18.15 -19.22 -20.75
C ILE A 677 19.16 -18.07 -20.77
N VAL A 678 19.67 -17.74 -21.96
CA VAL A 678 20.58 -16.62 -22.16
C VAL A 678 19.80 -15.48 -22.79
N LEU A 679 19.61 -14.40 -22.04
CA LEU A 679 18.96 -13.20 -22.55
C LEU A 679 19.90 -12.44 -23.51
N PRO A 680 19.45 -12.08 -24.73
CA PRO A 680 20.26 -11.33 -25.68
C PRO A 680 20.62 -9.93 -25.17
N GLY A 681 21.83 -9.46 -25.48
CA GLY A 681 22.29 -8.12 -25.10
C GLY A 681 21.54 -6.97 -25.79
N SER A 682 20.81 -7.26 -26.87
CA SER A 682 19.93 -6.33 -27.59
C SER A 682 18.64 -6.01 -26.86
N MET A 683 18.26 -6.81 -25.85
CA MET A 683 16.98 -6.66 -25.17
C MET A 683 16.83 -5.30 -24.50
N THR A 684 15.66 -4.68 -24.71
CA THR A 684 15.29 -3.38 -24.12
C THR A 684 14.00 -3.46 -23.31
N CYS A 685 13.21 -4.52 -23.47
CA CYS A 685 11.92 -4.69 -22.81
C CYS A 685 11.77 -6.10 -22.23
N LEU A 686 11.44 -6.16 -20.94
CA LEU A 686 11.07 -7.36 -20.20
C LEU A 686 9.85 -6.98 -19.36
N ASN A 687 8.75 -7.72 -19.48
CA ASN A 687 7.48 -7.38 -18.82
C ASN A 687 7.15 -8.28 -17.62
N ALA A 688 6.06 -7.95 -16.92
CA ALA A 688 5.62 -8.63 -15.71
C ALA A 688 5.44 -10.14 -15.91
N GLY A 689 5.81 -10.93 -14.90
CA GLY A 689 5.62 -12.38 -14.92
C GLY A 689 6.35 -13.16 -16.02
N ALA A 690 7.23 -12.53 -16.82
CA ALA A 690 7.81 -13.14 -18.02
C ALA A 690 8.44 -14.51 -17.78
N PHE A 691 8.99 -14.78 -16.59
CA PHE A 691 9.57 -16.07 -16.20
C PHE A 691 8.93 -16.67 -14.93
N LYS A 692 7.73 -16.22 -14.54
CA LYS A 692 7.04 -16.67 -13.32
C LYS A 692 6.89 -18.21 -13.31
N GLY A 693 7.29 -18.88 -12.24
CA GLY A 693 7.17 -20.35 -12.12
C GLY A 693 8.06 -21.14 -13.08
N SER A 694 9.04 -20.51 -13.73
CA SER A 694 10.00 -21.21 -14.59
C SER A 694 11.03 -22.00 -13.78
N GLY A 695 11.57 -23.05 -14.40
CA GLY A 695 12.58 -23.92 -13.79
C GLY A 695 14.02 -23.41 -13.84
N ILE A 696 14.22 -22.13 -14.16
CA ILE A 696 15.53 -21.55 -14.45
C ILE A 696 16.42 -21.58 -13.20
N GLU A 697 17.68 -21.98 -13.37
CA GLU A 697 18.63 -22.11 -12.26
C GLU A 697 19.53 -20.87 -12.13
N SER A 698 19.83 -20.20 -13.25
CA SER A 698 20.56 -18.95 -13.24
C SER A 698 20.18 -18.04 -14.40
N ILE A 699 20.32 -16.73 -14.19
CA ILE A 699 20.04 -15.74 -15.23
C ILE A 699 20.96 -14.51 -15.12
N ILE A 700 21.32 -13.96 -16.28
CA ILE A 700 22.07 -12.72 -16.44
C ILE A 700 21.15 -11.69 -17.08
N ILE A 701 20.94 -10.58 -16.39
CA ILE A 701 20.10 -9.48 -16.88
C ILE A 701 20.98 -8.56 -17.77
N PRO A 702 20.59 -8.28 -19.02
CA PRO A 702 21.38 -7.45 -19.92
C PRO A 702 21.33 -5.96 -19.54
N GLU A 703 22.29 -5.16 -20.03
CA GLU A 703 22.40 -3.72 -19.71
C GLU A 703 21.22 -2.87 -20.21
N GLY A 704 20.46 -3.35 -21.19
CA GLY A 704 19.28 -2.65 -21.71
C GLY A 704 18.06 -2.70 -20.78
N ILE A 705 18.08 -3.55 -19.73
CA ILE A 705 16.98 -3.70 -18.77
C ILE A 705 17.29 -2.88 -17.52
N THR A 706 16.51 -1.82 -17.29
CA THR A 706 16.71 -0.87 -16.18
C THR A 706 15.79 -1.12 -14.98
N VAL A 707 14.75 -1.93 -15.14
CA VAL A 707 13.75 -2.23 -14.11
C VAL A 707 13.53 -3.73 -14.09
N MET A 708 13.51 -4.34 -12.90
CA MET A 708 13.01 -5.71 -12.72
C MET A 708 11.50 -5.64 -12.51
N PRO A 709 10.67 -6.10 -13.46
CA PRO A 709 9.22 -5.93 -13.41
C PRO A 709 8.53 -6.76 -12.33
N GLU A 710 7.25 -6.48 -12.12
CA GLU A 710 6.41 -7.21 -11.18
C GLU A 710 6.39 -8.72 -11.48
N CYS A 711 6.57 -9.53 -10.44
CA CYS A 711 6.53 -11.00 -10.52
C CYS A 711 7.44 -11.65 -11.58
N VAL A 712 8.41 -10.93 -12.17
CA VAL A 712 9.16 -11.40 -13.35
C VAL A 712 9.79 -12.77 -13.16
N PHE A 713 10.30 -13.07 -11.97
CA PHE A 713 10.84 -14.37 -11.55
C PHE A 713 10.10 -14.97 -10.34
N GLY A 714 8.86 -14.53 -10.07
CA GLY A 714 8.08 -15.06 -8.95
C GLY A 714 7.90 -16.58 -9.06
N PHE A 715 7.99 -17.30 -7.95
CA PHE A 715 7.86 -18.76 -7.85
C PHE A 715 8.89 -19.57 -8.67
N CYS A 716 10.01 -18.98 -9.08
CA CYS A 716 11.12 -19.71 -9.69
C CYS A 716 11.87 -20.53 -8.63
N ALA A 717 11.30 -21.67 -8.22
CA ALA A 717 11.78 -22.46 -7.09
C ALA A 717 13.20 -23.03 -7.26
N ASP A 718 13.67 -23.15 -8.51
CA ASP A 718 15.01 -23.66 -8.85
C ASP A 718 16.07 -22.55 -9.03
N LEU A 719 15.68 -21.27 -8.99
CA LEU A 719 16.59 -20.15 -9.26
C LEU A 719 17.61 -19.99 -8.12
N GLU A 720 18.89 -20.25 -8.43
CA GLU A 720 20.00 -20.19 -7.49
C GLU A 720 20.79 -18.88 -7.59
N LYS A 721 20.92 -18.32 -8.81
CA LYS A 721 21.79 -17.17 -9.08
C LYS A 721 21.19 -16.18 -10.06
N VAL A 722 21.14 -14.92 -9.64
CA VAL A 722 20.75 -13.78 -10.49
C VAL A 722 21.93 -12.82 -10.60
N GLN A 723 22.28 -12.43 -11.82
CA GLN A 723 23.26 -11.37 -12.08
C GLN A 723 22.55 -10.14 -12.64
N LEU A 724 22.34 -9.14 -11.79
CA LEU A 724 21.78 -7.84 -12.17
C LEU A 724 22.86 -6.99 -12.86
N SER A 725 22.49 -6.29 -13.94
CA SER A 725 23.38 -5.32 -14.58
C SER A 725 23.45 -4.02 -13.77
N ALA A 726 24.49 -3.21 -13.99
CA ALA A 726 24.61 -1.90 -13.36
C ALA A 726 23.53 -0.89 -13.79
N ALA A 727 22.75 -1.20 -14.82
CA ALA A 727 21.66 -0.36 -15.31
C ALA A 727 20.35 -0.53 -14.52
N VAL A 728 20.22 -1.61 -13.74
CA VAL A 728 19.02 -1.87 -12.93
C VAL A 728 18.94 -0.85 -11.79
N CYS A 729 17.95 0.04 -11.86
CA CYS A 729 17.72 1.06 -10.85
C CYS A 729 16.51 0.79 -9.94
N ARG A 730 15.64 -0.16 -10.32
CA ARG A 730 14.42 -0.50 -9.57
C ARG A 730 14.12 -2.00 -9.64
N ILE A 731 13.67 -2.55 -8.52
CA ILE A 731 13.11 -3.89 -8.42
C ILE A 731 11.67 -3.74 -7.95
N GLU A 732 10.70 -4.12 -8.79
CA GLU A 732 9.27 -3.91 -8.52
C GLU A 732 8.66 -5.03 -7.66
N LYS A 733 7.37 -4.89 -7.36
CA LYS A 733 6.58 -5.78 -6.49
C LYS A 733 6.79 -7.26 -6.84
N GLN A 734 7.10 -8.08 -5.84
CA GLN A 734 7.18 -9.54 -5.96
C GLN A 734 8.12 -10.08 -7.05
N ALA A 735 9.08 -9.28 -7.55
CA ALA A 735 9.93 -9.64 -8.68
C ALA A 735 10.61 -11.02 -8.55
N PHE A 736 10.94 -11.43 -7.32
CA PHE A 736 11.57 -12.71 -6.97
C PHE A 736 10.85 -13.42 -5.81
N ILE A 737 9.54 -13.23 -5.64
CA ILE A 737 8.79 -13.92 -4.57
C ILE A 737 9.00 -15.44 -4.66
N ASP A 738 9.20 -16.10 -3.52
CA ASP A 738 9.29 -17.56 -3.39
C ASP A 738 10.38 -18.22 -4.26
N CYS A 739 11.49 -17.52 -4.52
CA CYS A 739 12.69 -18.11 -5.11
C CYS A 739 13.48 -18.90 -4.07
N TYR A 740 13.00 -20.10 -3.73
CA TYR A 740 13.46 -20.88 -2.58
C TYR A 740 14.92 -21.35 -2.63
N ARG A 741 15.61 -21.33 -3.78
CA ARG A 741 17.01 -21.76 -3.90
C ARG A 741 18.03 -20.63 -4.00
N MET A 742 17.58 -19.39 -4.10
CA MET A 742 18.47 -18.25 -4.24
C MET A 742 19.18 -17.98 -2.92
N ASN A 743 20.49 -18.24 -2.87
CA ASN A 743 21.29 -18.10 -1.66
C ASN A 743 22.14 -16.82 -1.59
N TYR A 744 22.37 -16.18 -2.74
CA TYR A 744 23.27 -15.04 -2.89
C TYR A 744 22.70 -14.03 -3.89
N LEU A 745 22.75 -12.74 -3.51
CA LEU A 745 22.30 -11.64 -4.36
C LEU A 745 23.27 -10.47 -4.30
N GLU A 746 23.69 -9.99 -5.48
CA GLU A 746 24.37 -8.71 -5.63
C GLU A 746 23.41 -7.65 -6.16
N ILE A 747 23.29 -6.56 -5.40
CA ILE A 747 22.53 -5.38 -5.77
C ILE A 747 23.50 -4.34 -6.38
N PRO A 748 23.24 -3.82 -7.60
CA PRO A 748 24.09 -2.82 -8.22
C PRO A 748 24.02 -1.46 -7.50
N ALA A 749 25.09 -0.67 -7.62
CA ALA A 749 25.11 0.71 -7.13
C ALA A 749 23.97 1.54 -7.74
N GLY A 750 23.47 2.52 -6.98
CA GLY A 750 22.43 3.44 -7.47
C GLY A 750 21.03 2.86 -7.56
N LEU A 751 20.78 1.64 -7.04
CA LEU A 751 19.43 1.12 -6.88
C LEU A 751 18.60 2.07 -5.99
N GLN A 752 17.40 2.43 -6.44
CA GLN A 752 16.53 3.41 -5.77
C GLN A 752 15.36 2.76 -5.04
N TYR A 753 14.97 1.54 -5.43
CA TYR A 753 13.72 0.93 -4.96
C TYR A 753 13.81 -0.59 -4.96
N ILE A 754 13.42 -1.19 -3.83
CA ILE A 754 13.09 -2.60 -3.67
C ILE A 754 11.62 -2.65 -3.26
N GLY A 755 10.77 -3.13 -4.17
CA GLY A 755 9.33 -3.09 -4.04
C GLY A 755 8.73 -4.11 -3.08
N GLU A 756 7.43 -3.99 -2.89
CA GLU A 756 6.66 -4.78 -1.96
C GLU A 756 6.84 -6.28 -2.21
N GLY A 757 7.27 -7.04 -1.20
CA GLY A 757 7.46 -8.49 -1.32
C GLY A 757 8.51 -8.93 -2.35
N ALA A 758 9.40 -8.04 -2.83
CA ALA A 758 10.32 -8.32 -3.95
C ALA A 758 11.12 -9.62 -3.82
N PHE A 759 11.55 -9.96 -2.60
CA PHE A 759 12.27 -11.20 -2.25
C PHE A 759 11.54 -12.00 -1.16
N ARG A 760 10.23 -11.77 -0.97
CA ARG A 760 9.44 -12.50 0.03
C ARG A 760 9.57 -14.01 -0.20
N GLY A 761 9.79 -14.78 0.85
CA GLY A 761 9.88 -16.24 0.76
C GLY A 761 11.17 -16.79 0.12
N CYS A 762 12.16 -15.95 -0.19
CA CYS A 762 13.51 -16.39 -0.58
C CYS A 762 14.25 -17.02 0.61
N SER A 763 13.78 -18.18 1.06
CA SER A 763 14.10 -18.76 2.37
C SER A 763 15.55 -19.22 2.52
N THR A 764 16.25 -19.50 1.41
CA THR A 764 17.69 -19.84 1.41
C THR A 764 18.61 -18.65 1.21
N LEU A 765 18.08 -17.43 1.01
CA LEU A 765 18.88 -16.23 0.79
C LEU A 765 19.69 -15.92 2.04
N GLN A 766 21.01 -16.14 1.95
CA GLN A 766 21.94 -15.98 3.07
C GLN A 766 22.65 -14.64 3.04
N THR A 767 23.01 -14.17 1.84
CA THR A 767 23.85 -12.99 1.65
C THR A 767 23.24 -12.07 0.59
N VAL A 768 23.00 -10.82 0.97
CA VAL A 768 22.69 -9.72 0.05
C VAL A 768 23.83 -8.71 0.15
N ARG A 769 24.45 -8.38 -0.99
CA ARG A 769 25.57 -7.43 -1.06
C ARG A 769 25.22 -6.26 -1.96
N PHE A 770 25.41 -5.05 -1.45
CA PHE A 770 25.29 -3.81 -2.24
C PHE A 770 26.66 -3.43 -2.81
N ASN A 771 26.75 -3.30 -4.13
CA ASN A 771 28.00 -2.98 -4.84
C ASN A 771 28.22 -1.46 -4.96
N GLY A 772 28.07 -0.71 -3.87
CA GLY A 772 28.23 0.74 -3.80
C GLY A 772 27.10 1.45 -3.05
N GLU A 773 27.12 2.78 -3.09
CA GLU A 773 26.11 3.63 -2.45
C GLU A 773 24.79 3.63 -3.23
N CYS A 774 23.68 3.85 -2.51
CA CYS A 774 22.34 3.97 -3.07
C CYS A 774 21.70 5.29 -2.63
N GLU A 775 21.51 6.24 -3.54
CA GLU A 775 20.90 7.54 -3.20
C GLU A 775 19.37 7.41 -3.04
N GLY A 776 18.88 7.44 -1.81
CA GLY A 776 17.45 7.47 -1.50
C GLY A 776 16.76 6.11 -1.63
N LEU A 777 17.46 5.01 -1.39
CA LEU A 777 16.91 3.66 -1.49
C LEU A 777 15.72 3.47 -0.53
N VAL A 778 14.59 3.06 -1.10
CA VAL A 778 13.40 2.65 -0.34
C VAL A 778 13.30 1.13 -0.37
N ILE A 779 13.24 0.52 0.81
CA ILE A 779 12.93 -0.89 1.01
C ILE A 779 11.48 -0.94 1.45
N ASP A 780 10.60 -1.38 0.56
CA ASP A 780 9.16 -1.34 0.78
C ASP A 780 8.66 -2.51 1.66
N ALA A 781 7.35 -2.54 1.94
CA ALA A 781 6.75 -3.55 2.79
C ALA A 781 7.08 -4.99 2.32
N GLU A 782 7.38 -5.88 3.25
CA GLU A 782 7.67 -7.30 2.99
C GLU A 782 8.85 -7.61 2.06
N ALA A 783 9.68 -6.62 1.69
CA ALA A 783 10.73 -6.75 0.67
C ALA A 783 11.63 -8.01 0.81
N PHE A 784 12.03 -8.38 2.03
CA PHE A 784 12.80 -9.58 2.38
C PHE A 784 12.06 -10.46 3.40
N ASN A 785 10.72 -10.39 3.42
CA ASN A 785 9.93 -11.18 4.36
C ASN A 785 10.20 -12.68 4.18
N ALA A 786 10.29 -13.44 5.26
CA ALA A 786 10.58 -14.86 5.27
C ALA A 786 11.90 -15.29 4.58
N CYS A 787 12.88 -14.38 4.43
CA CYS A 787 14.27 -14.73 4.10
C CYS A 787 14.97 -15.41 5.29
N SER A 788 14.50 -16.60 5.64
CA SER A 788 14.77 -17.24 6.93
C SER A 788 16.22 -17.71 7.14
N SER A 789 17.03 -17.82 6.10
CA SER A 789 18.46 -18.18 6.18
C SER A 789 19.41 -16.98 6.28
N MET A 790 18.93 -15.75 6.11
CA MET A 790 19.76 -14.55 6.16
C MET A 790 20.29 -14.36 7.57
N GLN A 791 21.61 -14.23 7.74
CA GLN A 791 22.24 -14.06 9.06
C GLN A 791 22.74 -12.64 9.31
N TYR A 792 23.22 -11.98 8.27
CA TYR A 792 23.81 -10.66 8.34
C TYR A 792 23.27 -9.81 7.19
N MET A 793 22.86 -8.59 7.50
CA MET A 793 22.43 -7.63 6.50
C MET A 793 23.14 -6.30 6.73
N TYR A 794 23.69 -5.73 5.66
CA TYR A 794 24.34 -4.42 5.69
C TYR A 794 23.64 -3.53 4.68
N LEU A 795 22.85 -2.58 5.17
CA LEU A 795 22.15 -1.63 4.31
C LEU A 795 23.15 -0.56 3.83
N PRO A 796 23.12 -0.16 2.54
CA PRO A 796 24.05 0.81 2.00
C PRO A 796 23.72 2.22 2.49
N ASP A 797 24.75 3.06 2.60
CA ASP A 797 24.56 4.49 2.80
C ASP A 797 23.64 5.08 1.73
N GLY A 798 22.77 5.98 2.19
CA GLY A 798 21.71 6.58 1.37
C GLY A 798 20.38 5.80 1.37
N THR A 799 20.30 4.67 2.08
CA THR A 799 19.01 4.03 2.42
C THR A 799 18.14 5.01 3.20
N ARG A 800 16.89 5.21 2.75
CA ARG A 800 15.96 6.20 3.27
C ARG A 800 14.92 5.62 4.22
N SER A 801 14.30 4.49 3.88
CA SER A 801 13.20 3.93 4.66
C SER A 801 13.14 2.41 4.58
N ILE A 802 12.63 1.79 5.65
CA ILE A 802 12.37 0.37 5.79
C ILE A 802 10.89 0.17 6.10
N GLY A 803 10.16 -0.48 5.18
CA GLY A 803 8.71 -0.68 5.24
C GLY A 803 8.25 -1.75 6.22
N GLN A 804 6.93 -1.88 6.35
CA GLN A 804 6.26 -2.85 7.23
C GLN A 804 6.69 -4.27 6.88
N TYR A 805 7.06 -5.09 7.86
CA TYR A 805 7.54 -6.47 7.65
C TYR A 805 8.69 -6.63 6.63
N ALA A 806 9.44 -5.57 6.31
CA ALA A 806 10.49 -5.61 5.28
C ALA A 806 11.53 -6.72 5.52
N PHE A 807 11.86 -7.03 6.77
CA PHE A 807 12.69 -8.17 7.18
C PHE A 807 11.89 -9.14 8.08
N GLY A 808 10.56 -9.11 8.00
CA GLY A 808 9.71 -9.95 8.83
C GLY A 808 10.00 -11.43 8.59
N GLY A 809 9.99 -12.27 9.63
CA GLY A 809 10.24 -13.71 9.50
C GLY A 809 11.67 -14.09 9.07
N CYS A 810 12.64 -13.17 9.08
CA CYS A 810 14.06 -13.48 8.88
C CYS A 810 14.65 -14.18 10.12
N LYS A 811 14.23 -15.43 10.36
CA LYS A 811 14.49 -16.19 11.60
C LYS A 811 15.98 -16.33 11.96
N SER A 812 16.87 -16.40 10.98
CA SER A 812 18.32 -16.53 11.21
C SER A 812 19.04 -15.19 11.34
N LEU A 813 18.35 -14.06 11.17
CA LEU A 813 18.98 -12.74 11.14
C LEU A 813 19.51 -12.41 12.54
N LYS A 814 20.84 -12.35 12.65
CA LYS A 814 21.56 -12.06 13.89
C LYS A 814 21.94 -10.61 13.99
N VAL A 815 22.41 -10.02 12.90
CA VAL A 815 22.84 -8.62 12.88
C VAL A 815 22.33 -7.94 11.63
N ILE A 816 21.70 -6.78 11.79
CA ILE A 816 21.47 -5.85 10.70
C ILE A 816 22.16 -4.51 11.01
N HIS A 817 22.93 -4.02 10.04
CA HIS A 817 23.49 -2.68 10.07
C HIS A 817 22.59 -1.71 9.33
N ILE A 818 22.12 -0.70 10.06
CA ILE A 818 21.21 0.33 9.55
C ILE A 818 21.96 1.68 9.56
N PRO A 819 22.23 2.29 8.38
CA PRO A 819 23.01 3.51 8.27
C PRO A 819 22.25 4.74 8.79
N PRO A 820 22.96 5.81 9.16
CA PRO A 820 22.34 7.03 9.69
C PRO A 820 21.44 7.77 8.70
N SER A 821 21.49 7.42 7.41
CA SER A 821 20.60 7.97 6.38
C SER A 821 19.15 7.52 6.50
N VAL A 822 18.88 6.43 7.24
CA VAL A 822 17.53 5.89 7.42
C VAL A 822 16.68 6.84 8.27
N GLN A 823 15.59 7.32 7.69
CA GLN A 823 14.67 8.29 8.28
C GLN A 823 13.45 7.63 8.92
N GLU A 824 13.10 6.43 8.47
CA GLU A 824 11.88 5.74 8.88
C GLU A 824 12.08 4.22 8.88
N ILE A 825 11.62 3.58 9.95
CA ILE A 825 11.54 2.12 10.10
C ILE A 825 10.12 1.84 10.61
N ALA A 826 9.33 1.10 9.85
CA ALA A 826 8.00 0.69 10.27
C ALA A 826 8.07 -0.19 11.54
N GLY A 827 7.09 -0.09 12.43
CA GLY A 827 7.05 -0.78 13.73
C GLY A 827 7.37 -2.28 13.63
N ASP A 828 6.81 -2.93 12.62
CA ASP A 828 6.92 -4.39 12.43
C ASP A 828 8.00 -4.80 11.42
N ALA A 829 8.91 -3.90 11.05
CA ALA A 829 9.94 -4.15 10.03
C ALA A 829 10.75 -5.45 10.27
N PHE A 830 10.98 -5.82 11.54
CA PHE A 830 11.72 -7.03 11.93
C PHE A 830 10.86 -8.06 12.68
N ALA A 831 9.54 -7.99 12.58
CA ALA A 831 8.65 -8.91 13.28
C ALA A 831 8.95 -10.38 12.90
N GLY A 832 9.07 -11.27 13.88
CA GLY A 832 9.42 -12.67 13.64
C GLY A 832 10.90 -12.94 13.29
N CYS A 833 11.80 -11.96 13.46
CA CYS A 833 13.24 -12.20 13.54
C CYS A 833 13.61 -12.91 14.86
N GLY A 834 14.82 -13.48 14.91
CA GLY A 834 15.32 -14.16 16.11
C GLY A 834 15.42 -13.23 17.32
N ARG A 835 15.21 -13.76 18.54
CA ARG A 835 15.32 -13.00 19.81
C ARG A 835 16.71 -12.42 20.06
N ASP A 836 17.73 -13.03 19.45
CA ASP A 836 19.12 -12.60 19.52
C ASP A 836 19.49 -11.58 18.43
N LEU A 837 18.50 -11.01 17.73
CA LEU A 837 18.74 -9.96 16.73
C LEU A 837 19.41 -8.75 17.39
N ILE A 838 20.48 -8.28 16.75
CA ILE A 838 21.19 -7.05 17.07
C ILE A 838 20.99 -6.06 15.92
N ILE A 839 20.50 -4.87 16.23
CA ILE A 839 20.51 -3.74 15.31
C ILE A 839 21.77 -2.93 15.59
N SER A 840 22.59 -2.70 14.58
CA SER A 840 23.76 -1.82 14.68
C SER A 840 23.56 -0.53 13.88
N GLY A 841 24.09 0.57 14.38
CA GLY A 841 24.02 1.87 13.73
C GLY A 841 24.61 2.99 14.58
N SER A 842 24.47 4.23 14.12
CA SER A 842 24.95 5.40 14.88
C SER A 842 24.05 5.68 16.10
N ALA A 843 24.62 6.07 17.24
CA ALA A 843 23.83 6.52 18.39
C ALA A 843 23.00 7.77 18.06
N GLY A 844 21.80 7.84 18.63
CA GLY A 844 20.77 8.84 18.36
C GLY A 844 20.01 8.65 17.05
N SER A 845 20.29 7.58 16.29
CA SER A 845 19.64 7.29 15.01
C SER A 845 18.24 6.68 15.17
N VAL A 846 17.46 6.67 14.09
CA VAL A 846 16.17 5.97 14.01
C VAL A 846 16.33 4.48 14.32
N ALA A 847 17.48 3.89 13.97
CA ALA A 847 17.80 2.50 14.29
C ALA A 847 17.92 2.25 15.80
N GLU A 848 18.59 3.14 16.55
CA GLU A 848 18.66 3.05 18.01
C GLU A 848 17.28 3.20 18.64
N MET A 849 16.51 4.19 18.19
CA MET A 849 15.14 4.42 18.70
C MET A 849 14.23 3.22 18.43
N TYR A 850 14.33 2.63 17.24
CA TYR A 850 13.57 1.44 16.85
C TYR A 850 13.95 0.23 17.70
N ALA A 851 15.25 -0.01 17.88
CA ALA A 851 15.74 -1.13 18.69
C ALA A 851 15.27 -1.00 20.15
N ILE A 852 15.37 0.20 20.74
CA ILE A 852 14.86 0.49 22.10
C ILE A 852 13.35 0.27 22.19
N ALA A 853 12.58 0.76 21.22
CA ALA A 853 11.12 0.65 21.21
C ALA A 853 10.63 -0.81 21.13
N ASN A 854 11.37 -1.67 20.42
CA ASN A 854 11.02 -3.06 20.19
C ASN A 854 11.80 -4.05 21.09
N ALA A 855 12.53 -3.56 22.08
CA ALA A 855 13.39 -4.35 22.97
C ALA A 855 14.40 -5.25 22.24
N ILE A 856 14.90 -4.79 21.09
CA ILE A 856 15.96 -5.44 20.30
C ILE A 856 17.31 -4.91 20.79
N ALA A 857 18.33 -5.76 20.84
CA ALA A 857 19.67 -5.33 21.24
C ALA A 857 20.22 -4.29 20.25
N PHE A 858 20.80 -3.20 20.75
CA PHE A 858 21.41 -2.17 19.92
C PHE A 858 22.92 -2.08 20.15
N GLU A 859 23.70 -2.06 19.07
CA GLU A 859 25.14 -1.84 19.09
C GLU A 859 25.54 -0.55 18.35
N ASN A 860 26.22 0.35 19.06
CA ASN A 860 26.75 1.58 18.48
C ASN A 860 27.97 1.27 17.58
N GLU A 861 27.99 1.85 16.38
CA GLU A 861 29.10 1.84 15.40
C GLU A 861 30.50 2.08 16.00
N SER A 862 30.60 2.74 17.15
CA SER A 862 31.85 2.91 17.90
C SER A 862 32.60 1.59 18.19
N ALA A 863 31.94 0.43 18.04
CA ALA A 863 32.50 -0.91 18.23
C ALA A 863 32.84 -1.66 16.92
N TRP A 864 32.51 -1.12 15.74
CA TRP A 864 32.69 -1.78 14.44
C TRP A 864 33.60 -0.94 13.54
N ILE A 865 34.85 -1.36 13.36
CA ILE A 865 35.73 -0.78 12.34
C ILE A 865 35.19 -1.22 10.97
N HIS A 866 34.94 -0.26 10.08
CA HIS A 866 34.61 -0.48 8.68
C HIS A 866 35.50 -1.57 8.07
N VAL A 867 34.90 -2.68 7.66
CA VAL A 867 35.58 -3.69 6.84
C VAL A 867 35.54 -3.22 5.39
N GLU A 868 36.21 -2.11 5.09
CA GLU A 868 36.46 -1.70 3.69
C GLU A 868 37.74 -2.31 3.12
N ASP A 869 38.56 -3.00 3.94
CA ASP A 869 39.88 -3.53 3.53
C ASP A 869 40.03 -5.07 3.57
N ALA A 870 38.95 -5.84 3.71
CA ALA A 870 39.05 -7.30 3.57
C ALA A 870 39.11 -7.70 2.08
N VAL A 871 40.33 -7.75 1.55
CA VAL A 871 40.65 -8.37 0.26
C VAL A 871 40.16 -9.82 0.25
N CYS A 872 39.25 -10.15 -0.68
CA CYS A 872 38.81 -11.51 -0.93
C CYS A 872 39.96 -12.33 -1.54
N GLU A 873 40.53 -13.29 -0.82
CA GLU A 873 41.15 -14.45 -1.46
C GLU A 873 40.12 -15.58 -1.57
N ALA A 874 39.90 -16.04 -2.81
CA ALA A 874 39.03 -17.18 -3.10
C ALA A 874 39.65 -18.48 -2.56
N ASP A 875 38.82 -19.39 -2.04
CA ASP A 875 39.27 -20.76 -1.86
C ASP A 875 39.39 -21.48 -3.23
N ASN A 876 39.92 -22.70 -3.22
CA ASN A 876 40.18 -23.48 -4.44
C ASN A 876 38.93 -23.82 -5.28
N ASN A 877 37.73 -23.39 -4.86
CA ASN A 877 36.46 -23.59 -5.56
C ASN A 877 35.77 -22.28 -5.97
N GLY A 878 36.37 -21.10 -5.74
CA GLY A 878 35.84 -19.83 -6.23
C GLY A 878 34.69 -19.22 -5.42
N LEU A 879 34.47 -19.66 -4.18
CA LEU A 879 33.51 -19.04 -3.25
C LEU A 879 34.22 -18.05 -2.30
N PRO A 880 33.66 -16.85 -2.02
CA PRO A 880 34.21 -15.93 -1.03
C PRO A 880 33.95 -16.48 0.39
N VAL A 881 35.01 -16.66 1.19
CA VAL A 881 34.90 -17.08 2.59
C VAL A 881 35.11 -15.88 3.51
N ALA A 882 34.05 -15.39 4.15
CA ALA A 882 34.16 -14.43 5.25
C ALA A 882 34.68 -15.15 6.50
N ARG A 883 35.96 -14.96 6.85
CA ARG A 883 36.52 -15.42 8.12
C ARG A 883 36.36 -14.31 9.15
N ALA A 884 35.54 -14.53 10.17
CA ALA A 884 35.47 -13.64 11.34
C ALA A 884 36.85 -13.57 12.00
N VAL A 885 37.47 -12.39 12.00
CA VAL A 885 38.68 -12.11 12.78
C VAL A 885 38.21 -11.57 14.13
N ALA A 886 38.36 -12.38 15.18
CA ALA A 886 38.23 -11.92 16.55
C ALA A 886 39.42 -10.98 16.87
N PHE A 887 39.14 -9.76 17.33
CA PHE A 887 40.18 -8.85 17.84
C PHE A 887 40.32 -9.02 19.35
N GLU A 888 41.51 -9.38 19.80
CA GLU A 888 41.92 -9.31 21.19
C GLU A 888 42.07 -7.84 21.64
N PRO A 889 41.69 -7.48 22.88
CA PRO A 889 41.83 -6.12 23.38
C PRO A 889 43.31 -5.79 23.63
N ALA A 890 43.73 -4.62 23.15
CA ALA A 890 45.06 -4.07 23.34
C ALA A 890 45.42 -3.93 24.83
N GLU A 891 46.62 -4.40 25.15
CA GLU A 891 47.27 -4.38 26.44
C GLU A 891 47.26 -2.99 27.11
N ALA A 892 46.79 -2.95 28.36
CA ALA A 892 47.16 -1.91 29.31
C ALA A 892 47.62 -2.56 30.63
N GLY A 893 48.93 -2.53 30.86
CA GLY A 893 49.52 -2.45 32.20
C GLY A 893 49.66 -3.74 33.02
N GLU A 894 50.91 -4.12 33.23
CA GLU A 894 51.45 -5.12 34.16
C GLU A 894 50.82 -5.12 35.58
N GLU A 895 50.52 -6.32 36.10
CA GLU A 895 50.93 -6.90 37.41
C GLU A 895 49.97 -8.07 37.76
N ALA A 896 50.37 -9.33 37.53
CA ALA A 896 51.07 -10.23 38.45
C ALA A 896 50.13 -11.09 39.35
N VAL A 897 50.52 -12.37 39.47
CA VAL A 897 50.25 -13.34 40.56
C VAL A 897 49.14 -14.41 40.34
N LEU A 898 49.60 -15.58 39.89
CA LEU A 898 49.32 -16.95 40.39
C LEU A 898 47.86 -17.43 40.50
N ALA A 899 47.44 -18.38 39.66
CA ALA A 899 47.57 -19.83 39.86
C ALA A 899 46.46 -20.48 40.72
N SER A 900 45.69 -21.34 40.04
CA SER A 900 45.43 -22.73 40.42
C SER A 900 44.11 -23.12 41.12
N PHE A 901 43.52 -24.18 40.54
CA PHE A 901 42.94 -25.38 41.16
C PHE A 901 41.46 -25.47 41.60
N TYR A 902 40.87 -26.62 41.21
CA TYR A 902 39.67 -27.38 41.66
C TYR A 902 38.29 -26.98 41.09
N GLU A 903 37.54 -27.82 40.33
CA GLU A 903 36.94 -29.16 40.58
C GLU A 903 35.93 -29.23 41.75
N GLY A 904 34.67 -29.61 41.45
CA GLY A 904 33.80 -30.40 42.34
C GLY A 904 32.70 -29.68 43.16
N LEU A 905 31.43 -29.95 42.83
CA LEU A 905 30.19 -29.75 43.64
C LEU A 905 30.25 -30.51 45.00
N PRO A 906 29.45 -30.23 46.10
CA PRO A 906 27.97 -30.06 46.11
C PRO A 906 27.25 -29.25 47.27
N VAL A 907 25.97 -28.89 47.04
CA VAL A 907 24.75 -28.96 47.93
C VAL A 907 24.71 -28.32 49.37
N VAL A 908 23.90 -27.23 49.49
CA VAL A 908 22.83 -26.89 50.50
C VAL A 908 23.11 -26.14 51.85
N GLU A 909 22.27 -25.09 52.06
CA GLU A 909 21.62 -24.53 53.29
C GLU A 909 22.06 -23.19 53.97
N MET A 910 21.10 -22.22 53.92
CA MET A 910 20.59 -21.27 54.98
C MET A 910 21.50 -20.15 55.59
N TRP A 911 21.06 -18.93 55.97
CA TRP A 911 19.88 -18.04 55.84
C TRP A 911 20.23 -16.66 56.49
N GLU A 912 19.37 -15.64 56.34
CA GLU A 912 19.22 -14.35 57.10
C GLU A 912 19.89 -13.01 56.66
N ALA A 913 19.10 -12.25 55.90
CA ALA A 913 18.62 -10.85 56.04
C ALA A 913 19.46 -9.71 56.70
N THR A 914 19.51 -8.56 56.01
CA THR A 914 18.96 -7.27 56.52
C THR A 914 18.61 -6.30 55.36
N SER A 915 17.41 -5.74 55.46
CA SER A 915 16.61 -4.83 54.61
C SER A 915 17.12 -3.36 54.63
N VAL A 916 16.85 -2.41 53.69
CA VAL A 916 15.63 -1.76 53.11
C VAL A 916 16.11 -0.72 52.03
N PRO A 917 15.33 -0.12 51.07
CA PRO A 917 14.38 -0.60 50.04
C PRO A 917 14.78 -0.19 48.58
N VAL A 918 14.41 -1.00 47.57
CA VAL A 918 14.43 -0.64 46.14
C VAL A 918 12.98 -0.77 45.63
N LYS A 919 12.38 0.31 45.10
CA LYS A 919 11.01 0.29 44.57
C LYS A 919 10.97 -0.08 43.08
N ALA A 920 10.18 -1.12 42.82
CA ALA A 920 9.64 -1.63 41.55
C ALA A 920 10.62 -2.27 40.52
N LYS A 921 11.12 -3.47 40.86
CA LYS A 921 11.35 -4.52 39.85
C LYS A 921 10.00 -5.09 39.43
N ARG A 922 9.71 -5.16 38.12
CA ARG A 922 8.74 -6.13 37.58
C ARG A 922 9.52 -7.29 36.97
N ILE A 923 9.35 -8.44 37.59
CA ILE A 923 9.80 -9.76 37.15
C ILE A 923 8.85 -10.19 36.02
N VAL A 924 9.39 -10.56 34.86
CA VAL A 924 8.65 -11.24 33.80
C VAL A 924 9.12 -12.70 33.77
N MET A 925 8.28 -13.59 34.31
CA MET A 925 8.23 -15.00 33.91
C MET A 925 7.34 -15.06 32.66
N PRO A 926 7.77 -15.71 31.56
CA PRO A 926 7.96 -17.16 31.55
C PRO A 926 9.27 -17.61 30.89
N LEU A 927 10.27 -17.90 31.74
CA LEU A 927 11.23 -18.98 31.51
C LEU A 927 10.63 -20.23 32.15
N LEU A 928 9.88 -21.04 31.40
CA LEU A 928 9.57 -22.43 31.78
C LEU A 928 9.06 -23.32 30.63
N LEU A 929 9.26 -22.94 29.36
CA LEU A 929 8.94 -23.79 28.20
C LEU A 929 10.13 -24.18 27.30
N GLU A 930 11.31 -23.58 27.45
CA GLU A 930 12.47 -23.93 26.61
C GLU A 930 13.58 -24.71 27.33
N SER A 931 13.42 -25.05 28.62
CA SER A 931 14.35 -25.96 29.31
C SER A 931 14.02 -27.45 29.15
N PHE A 932 13.04 -27.82 28.32
CA PHE A 932 12.71 -29.20 27.96
C PHE A 932 12.55 -29.40 26.45
N VAL A 933 13.61 -29.16 25.68
CA VAL A 933 13.81 -29.84 24.38
C VAL A 933 15.30 -30.18 24.22
N SER A 934 15.76 -31.16 24.99
CA SER A 934 16.71 -32.15 24.47
C SER A 934 15.90 -33.24 23.75
N ASP A 935 16.49 -33.95 22.80
CA ASP A 935 15.93 -34.93 21.85
C ASP A 935 15.07 -36.11 22.38
N GLU A 936 14.42 -35.99 23.54
CA GLU A 936 13.39 -36.89 24.06
C GLU A 936 12.28 -36.06 24.73
N VAL A 937 11.27 -35.61 23.97
CA VAL A 937 10.10 -34.91 24.55
C VAL A 937 8.97 -35.92 24.80
N ILE A 938 8.67 -36.13 26.07
CA ILE A 938 7.38 -36.63 26.56
C ILE A 938 6.33 -35.55 26.23
N ALA A 939 5.23 -35.94 25.59
CA ALA A 939 4.09 -35.06 25.34
C ALA A 939 3.66 -34.34 26.62
N CYS A 940 3.79 -33.00 26.66
CA CYS A 940 3.13 -32.20 27.69
C CYS A 940 1.69 -31.95 27.24
N GLU A 941 0.76 -32.76 27.77
CA GLU A 941 -0.67 -32.71 27.41
C GLU A 941 -1.42 -31.49 28.01
N GLU A 942 -0.84 -30.74 28.97
CA GLU A 942 -1.49 -29.60 29.64
C GLU A 942 -0.51 -28.47 30.02
N MET A 943 -0.87 -27.20 29.74
CA MET A 943 -0.17 -25.98 30.20
C MET A 943 -0.98 -25.25 31.28
N VAL A 944 -0.35 -24.90 32.42
CA VAL A 944 -1.00 -24.19 33.54
C VAL A 944 -0.33 -22.84 33.79
N PHE A 945 -1.08 -21.73 33.64
CA PHE A 945 -0.63 -20.38 33.95
C PHE A 945 -0.90 -20.04 35.43
N ARG A 946 0.14 -19.65 36.20
CA ARG A 946 -0.03 -19.12 37.57
C ARG A 946 0.39 -17.66 37.69
N ASN A 947 -0.44 -16.82 38.29
CA ASN A 947 -0.15 -15.39 38.47
C ASN A 947 -0.64 -14.84 39.82
N GLU A 948 0.23 -14.08 40.52
CA GLU A 948 0.00 -13.50 41.86
C GLU A 948 -0.15 -11.96 41.83
N LEU A 949 -0.49 -11.37 40.67
CA LEU A 949 -0.51 -9.92 40.46
C LEU A 949 -1.86 -9.41 39.92
N GLU A 950 -2.30 -8.24 40.41
CA GLU A 950 -3.61 -7.63 40.12
C GLU A 950 -3.67 -7.02 38.70
N GLY A 951 -4.61 -7.51 37.88
CA GLY A 951 -5.04 -6.95 36.59
C GLY A 951 -4.13 -7.30 35.40
N PHE A 952 -4.61 -8.14 34.47
CA PHE A 952 -3.92 -8.47 33.22
C PHE A 952 -4.88 -8.52 32.03
N ALA A 953 -4.39 -8.09 30.87
CA ALA A 953 -4.98 -8.37 29.57
C ALA A 953 -4.06 -9.37 28.84
N PHE A 954 -4.63 -10.38 28.17
CA PHE A 954 -3.87 -11.29 27.32
C PHE A 954 -3.87 -10.75 25.89
N TRP A 955 -2.66 -10.48 25.38
CA TRP A 955 -2.38 -10.31 23.96
C TRP A 955 -1.43 -11.43 23.53
N LEU A 956 -1.86 -12.23 22.55
CA LEU A 956 -0.93 -12.89 21.63
C LEU A 956 -1.05 -12.11 20.33
N GLU A 957 -0.13 -11.16 20.09
CA GLU A 957 -0.16 -10.37 18.86
C GLU A 957 0.36 -11.18 17.66
N ASP A 958 -0.55 -11.23 16.68
CA ASP A 958 -0.40 -11.42 15.23
C ASP A 958 0.09 -12.76 14.72
N TYR A 959 -0.80 -13.74 14.92
CA TYR A 959 -0.88 -14.99 14.19
C TYR A 959 -2.09 -14.96 13.24
N GLN A 960 -1.94 -14.49 12.00
CA GLN A 960 -2.90 -14.77 10.92
C GLN A 960 -2.18 -15.05 9.58
N SER A 961 -1.61 -16.25 9.49
CA SER A 961 -1.92 -17.29 8.49
C SER A 961 -0.94 -18.44 8.71
N VAL A 962 -1.32 -19.38 9.57
CA VAL A 962 -0.54 -20.58 9.85
C VAL A 962 -0.73 -21.55 8.69
N GLU A 963 0.29 -21.70 7.84
CA GLU A 963 0.60 -23.05 7.37
C GLU A 963 1.15 -23.84 8.56
N SER A 964 0.36 -24.83 8.97
CA SER A 964 0.60 -25.82 10.02
C SER A 964 2.02 -25.87 10.62
N THR A 965 2.25 -25.18 11.73
CA THR A 965 3.22 -25.70 12.71
C THR A 965 2.53 -26.90 13.37
N GLY A 966 2.80 -28.11 12.87
CA GLY A 966 2.13 -29.36 13.25
C GLY A 966 2.36 -29.85 14.68
N HIS A 967 2.25 -28.96 15.68
CA HIS A 967 2.25 -29.33 17.10
C HIS A 967 1.08 -28.65 17.82
N ALA A 968 0.05 -29.44 18.08
CA ALA A 968 -1.12 -29.08 18.89
C ALA A 968 -0.70 -28.67 20.31
N ILE A 969 -1.19 -27.53 20.79
CA ILE A 969 -1.15 -27.24 22.23
C ILE A 969 -2.37 -27.96 22.85
N GLY A 970 -2.10 -29.01 23.63
CA GLY A 970 -3.12 -29.95 24.13
C GLY A 970 -4.23 -29.29 24.95
N SER A 971 -3.88 -28.48 25.96
CA SER A 971 -4.85 -27.69 26.73
C SER A 971 -4.18 -26.51 27.46
N ILE A 972 -4.93 -25.42 27.65
CA ILE A 972 -4.50 -24.26 28.44
C ILE A 972 -5.44 -24.08 29.65
N MET A 973 -4.87 -24.05 30.85
CA MET A 973 -5.55 -23.75 32.12
C MET A 973 -5.00 -22.48 32.77
N PHE A 974 -5.87 -21.57 33.19
CA PHE A 974 -5.51 -20.38 33.97
C PHE A 974 -5.72 -20.62 35.47
N SER A 975 -4.80 -20.19 36.34
CA SER A 975 -4.99 -20.27 37.79
C SER A 975 -5.62 -18.99 38.35
N ASP A 976 -6.57 -19.17 39.25
CA ASP A 976 -7.27 -18.12 40.02
C ASP A 976 -6.29 -17.21 40.79
N GLY A 977 -6.26 -15.91 40.46
CA GLY A 977 -5.30 -14.98 41.06
C GLY A 977 -5.37 -13.51 40.65
N SER A 978 -5.94 -13.16 39.49
CA SER A 978 -6.21 -11.75 39.12
C SER A 978 -7.59 -11.29 39.63
N LYS A 979 -7.79 -9.97 39.80
CA LYS A 979 -9.12 -9.42 40.14
C LYS A 979 -10.05 -9.28 38.92
N GLU A 980 -9.47 -9.19 37.73
CA GLU A 980 -10.16 -8.92 36.46
C GLU A 980 -9.28 -9.42 35.31
N LEU A 981 -9.89 -10.06 34.31
CA LEU A 981 -9.21 -10.59 33.12
C LEU A 981 -9.94 -10.20 31.83
N ILE A 982 -9.18 -9.78 30.83
CA ILE A 982 -9.68 -9.35 29.52
C ILE A 982 -8.97 -10.12 28.40
N ILE A 983 -9.73 -10.63 27.43
CA ILE A 983 -9.22 -11.16 26.17
C ILE A 983 -9.50 -10.11 25.10
N LEU A 984 -8.42 -9.58 24.51
CA LEU A 984 -8.49 -8.47 23.56
C LEU A 984 -8.72 -8.96 22.13
N GLU A 985 -8.97 -8.01 21.22
CA GLU A 985 -9.21 -8.30 19.81
C GLU A 985 -8.10 -9.19 19.23
N ASN A 986 -8.47 -10.26 18.52
CA ASN A 986 -7.57 -11.28 17.97
C ASN A 986 -6.69 -12.05 19.00
N GLY A 987 -6.98 -11.96 20.30
CA GLY A 987 -6.07 -12.41 21.37
C GLY A 987 -5.61 -13.89 21.35
N PHE A 988 -6.36 -14.79 20.70
CA PHE A 988 -5.96 -16.19 20.41
C PHE A 988 -6.20 -16.56 18.94
N SER A 989 -6.43 -15.59 18.06
CA SER A 989 -6.77 -15.86 16.66
C SER A 989 -5.63 -16.61 15.96
N GLY A 990 -5.98 -17.56 15.09
CA GLY A 990 -5.00 -18.30 14.28
C GLY A 990 -4.14 -19.31 15.03
N THR A 991 -4.43 -19.59 16.31
CA THR A 991 -3.59 -20.45 17.15
C THR A 991 -3.93 -21.96 17.02
N GLY A 992 -2.95 -22.83 17.27
CA GLY A 992 -3.09 -24.30 17.29
C GLY A 992 -3.60 -24.86 18.63
N ILE A 993 -4.45 -24.13 19.34
CA ILE A 993 -5.02 -24.54 20.62
C ILE A 993 -6.13 -25.57 20.41
N ARG A 994 -6.17 -26.63 21.23
CA ARG A 994 -7.21 -27.68 21.15
C ARG A 994 -8.31 -27.53 22.19
N GLU A 995 -7.95 -27.31 23.45
CA GLU A 995 -8.92 -27.11 24.54
C GLU A 995 -8.52 -25.89 25.40
N LEU A 996 -9.51 -25.08 25.78
CA LEU A 996 -9.30 -23.88 26.60
C LEU A 996 -10.25 -23.86 27.81
N GLN A 997 -9.70 -23.68 29.01
CA GLN A 997 -10.47 -23.48 30.23
C GLN A 997 -10.21 -22.08 30.80
N LEU A 998 -11.17 -21.18 30.63
CA LEU A 998 -11.08 -19.78 31.02
C LEU A 998 -11.39 -19.60 32.53
N PRO A 999 -10.73 -18.65 33.22
CA PRO A 999 -10.89 -18.48 34.66
C PRO A 999 -12.16 -17.69 35.05
N GLU A 1000 -12.61 -17.86 36.29
CA GLU A 1000 -13.84 -17.24 36.87
C GLU A 1000 -13.83 -15.70 36.93
N ASN A 1001 -12.67 -15.08 36.72
CA ASN A 1001 -12.50 -13.62 36.76
C ASN A 1001 -12.39 -12.98 35.37
N LEU A 1002 -12.74 -13.72 34.30
CA LEU A 1002 -12.86 -13.18 32.95
C LEU A 1002 -14.05 -12.23 32.86
N THR A 1003 -13.79 -11.01 32.40
CA THR A 1003 -14.78 -9.92 32.36
C THR A 1003 -15.19 -9.60 30.93
N TYR A 1004 -14.24 -9.51 30.00
CA TYR A 1004 -14.50 -9.13 28.60
C TYR A 1004 -13.81 -10.05 27.60
N VAL A 1005 -14.50 -10.34 26.51
CA VAL A 1005 -13.97 -11.02 25.31
C VAL A 1005 -14.24 -10.13 24.10
N GLU A 1006 -13.19 -9.57 23.51
CA GLU A 1006 -13.29 -8.66 22.37
C GLU A 1006 -13.37 -9.40 21.02
N GLN A 1007 -13.52 -8.63 19.94
CA GLN A 1007 -13.85 -9.15 18.61
C GLN A 1007 -12.80 -10.16 18.12
N GLU A 1008 -13.24 -11.23 17.45
CA GLU A 1008 -12.35 -12.23 16.83
C GLU A 1008 -11.36 -12.92 17.79
N ALA A 1009 -11.62 -12.87 19.10
CA ALA A 1009 -10.72 -13.39 20.13
C ALA A 1009 -10.20 -14.81 19.90
N PHE A 1010 -10.99 -15.72 19.29
CA PHE A 1010 -10.60 -17.09 18.96
C PHE A 1010 -10.82 -17.43 17.48
N ALA A 1011 -10.87 -16.44 16.59
CA ALA A 1011 -11.15 -16.68 15.18
C ALA A 1011 -9.99 -17.44 14.49
N PHE A 1012 -10.30 -18.25 13.48
CA PHE A 1012 -9.32 -18.99 12.67
C PHE A 1012 -8.46 -20.00 13.44
N CYS A 1013 -8.97 -20.58 14.54
CA CYS A 1013 -8.26 -21.63 15.29
C CYS A 1013 -8.58 -23.03 14.71
N PRO A 1014 -7.69 -23.65 13.90
CA PRO A 1014 -8.02 -24.85 13.13
C PRO A 1014 -8.19 -26.10 13.99
N GLU A 1015 -7.58 -26.15 15.19
CA GLU A 1015 -7.55 -27.32 16.07
C GLU A 1015 -8.47 -27.21 17.30
N LEU A 1016 -9.14 -26.05 17.49
CA LEU A 1016 -9.93 -25.77 18.69
C LEU A 1016 -11.18 -26.65 18.74
N GLU A 1017 -11.20 -27.62 19.65
CA GLU A 1017 -12.31 -28.57 19.83
C GLU A 1017 -13.29 -28.15 20.92
N LYS A 1018 -12.80 -27.50 21.99
CA LYS A 1018 -13.58 -27.20 23.20
C LYS A 1018 -13.12 -25.92 23.90
N VAL A 1019 -14.08 -25.10 24.33
CA VAL A 1019 -13.85 -23.94 25.22
C VAL A 1019 -14.81 -23.99 26.39
N ALA A 1020 -14.30 -23.84 27.61
CA ALA A 1020 -15.07 -23.72 28.84
C ALA A 1020 -14.95 -22.29 29.38
N PHE A 1021 -16.09 -21.59 29.42
CA PHE A 1021 -16.22 -20.25 29.98
C PHE A 1021 -16.65 -20.28 31.46
N PRO A 1022 -16.40 -19.21 32.24
CA PRO A 1022 -17.02 -19.05 33.55
C PRO A 1022 -18.54 -18.80 33.45
N GLU A 1023 -19.27 -18.84 34.57
CA GLU A 1023 -20.74 -18.73 34.55
C GLU A 1023 -21.26 -17.35 34.06
N GLU A 1024 -20.53 -16.28 34.34
CA GLU A 1024 -20.90 -14.89 34.05
C GLU A 1024 -19.68 -14.10 33.57
N ILE A 1025 -19.89 -13.26 32.56
CA ILE A 1025 -18.95 -12.24 32.06
C ILE A 1025 -19.72 -10.93 31.82
N GLU A 1026 -19.04 -9.80 31.64
CA GLU A 1026 -19.71 -8.53 31.31
C GLU A 1026 -20.11 -8.47 29.84
N SER A 1027 -19.18 -8.71 28.91
CA SER A 1027 -19.51 -8.75 27.48
C SER A 1027 -18.63 -9.64 26.62
N MET A 1028 -19.20 -10.13 25.51
CA MET A 1028 -18.51 -10.86 24.44
C MET A 1028 -18.90 -10.28 23.08
N ALA A 1029 -17.90 -9.85 22.31
CA ALA A 1029 -18.08 -9.21 21.02
C ALA A 1029 -18.32 -10.19 19.86
N ALA A 1030 -18.60 -9.66 18.67
CA ALA A 1030 -18.87 -10.42 17.46
C ALA A 1030 -17.69 -11.29 16.99
N ARG A 1031 -17.96 -12.30 16.15
CA ARG A 1031 -16.97 -13.11 15.41
C ARG A 1031 -15.95 -13.90 16.26
N CYS A 1032 -16.13 -14.04 17.57
CA CYS A 1032 -15.13 -14.67 18.44
C CYS A 1032 -14.71 -16.09 18.02
N PHE A 1033 -15.57 -16.88 17.36
CA PHE A 1033 -15.26 -18.25 16.93
C PHE A 1033 -15.33 -18.43 15.41
N ARG A 1034 -15.21 -17.36 14.64
CA ARG A 1034 -15.28 -17.43 13.17
C ARG A 1034 -14.18 -18.36 12.62
N GLU A 1035 -14.53 -19.24 11.68
CA GLU A 1035 -13.61 -20.15 11.00
C GLU A 1035 -12.83 -21.09 11.94
N CYS A 1036 -13.52 -21.68 12.92
CA CYS A 1036 -12.98 -22.71 13.83
C CYS A 1036 -13.50 -24.12 13.42
N PRO A 1037 -12.91 -24.77 12.39
CA PRO A 1037 -13.49 -25.95 11.76
C PRO A 1037 -13.51 -27.21 12.65
N SER A 1038 -12.74 -27.26 13.73
CA SER A 1038 -12.68 -28.41 14.66
C SER A 1038 -13.59 -28.27 15.88
N LEU A 1039 -14.26 -27.13 16.07
CA LEU A 1039 -15.10 -26.87 17.24
C LEU A 1039 -16.37 -27.72 17.16
N LYS A 1040 -16.58 -28.60 18.15
CA LYS A 1040 -17.70 -29.56 18.15
C LYS A 1040 -18.87 -29.13 19.03
N ALA A 1041 -18.57 -28.54 20.19
CA ALA A 1041 -19.59 -28.04 21.10
C ALA A 1041 -19.09 -26.84 21.90
N VAL A 1042 -19.99 -25.91 22.21
CA VAL A 1042 -19.69 -24.70 22.99
C VAL A 1042 -20.89 -24.26 23.83
N GLU A 1043 -20.61 -23.88 25.07
CA GLU A 1043 -21.58 -23.29 26.00
C GLU A 1043 -21.15 -21.86 26.31
N LEU A 1044 -21.98 -20.88 25.94
CA LEU A 1044 -21.67 -19.46 26.10
C LEU A 1044 -22.04 -18.96 27.52
N PRO A 1045 -21.21 -18.09 28.12
CA PRO A 1045 -21.42 -17.57 29.47
C PRO A 1045 -22.57 -16.56 29.52
N ARG A 1046 -23.17 -16.30 30.69
CA ARG A 1046 -24.13 -15.19 30.82
C ARG A 1046 -23.40 -13.85 30.70
N GLY A 1047 -23.96 -12.91 29.95
CA GLY A 1047 -23.36 -11.58 29.71
C GLY A 1047 -24.01 -10.89 28.51
N ASP A 1048 -23.53 -9.69 28.17
CA ASP A 1048 -23.91 -9.01 26.92
C ASP A 1048 -23.16 -9.64 25.74
N ILE A 1049 -23.85 -10.46 24.94
CA ILE A 1049 -23.23 -11.26 23.87
C ILE A 1049 -23.73 -10.80 22.50
N ASP A 1050 -22.80 -10.35 21.66
CA ASP A 1050 -23.05 -10.06 20.25
C ASP A 1050 -22.85 -11.31 19.38
N LEU A 1051 -23.94 -11.92 18.92
CA LEU A 1051 -23.92 -13.13 18.10
C LEU A 1051 -23.63 -12.89 16.61
N CYS A 1052 -23.31 -11.66 16.18
CA CYS A 1052 -23.03 -11.37 14.78
C CYS A 1052 -21.83 -12.19 14.27
N CYS A 1053 -22.07 -13.06 13.28
CA CYS A 1053 -21.08 -13.97 12.69
C CYS A 1053 -20.27 -14.80 13.70
N MET A 1054 -20.80 -15.04 14.90
CA MET A 1054 -20.07 -15.65 16.02
C MET A 1054 -19.43 -16.98 15.67
N PHE A 1055 -20.16 -17.87 14.97
CA PHE A 1055 -19.73 -19.23 14.61
C PHE A 1055 -19.64 -19.45 13.10
N ALA A 1056 -19.57 -18.37 12.31
CA ALA A 1056 -19.53 -18.51 10.85
C ALA A 1056 -18.32 -19.36 10.42
N GLY A 1057 -18.54 -20.42 9.64
CA GLY A 1057 -17.48 -21.34 9.17
C GLY A 1057 -17.14 -22.51 10.11
N CYS A 1058 -17.85 -22.68 11.24
CA CYS A 1058 -17.63 -23.80 12.17
C CYS A 1058 -18.28 -25.11 11.66
N GLY A 1059 -17.70 -25.71 10.62
CA GLY A 1059 -18.31 -26.83 9.90
C GLY A 1059 -18.56 -28.12 10.70
N GLN A 1060 -17.86 -28.36 11.83
CA GLN A 1060 -18.04 -29.54 12.69
C GLN A 1060 -18.85 -29.27 13.97
N LEU A 1061 -19.40 -28.05 14.13
CA LEU A 1061 -20.15 -27.68 15.32
C LEU A 1061 -21.47 -28.44 15.38
N GLU A 1062 -21.61 -29.35 16.36
CA GLU A 1062 -22.80 -30.20 16.54
C GLU A 1062 -23.76 -29.64 17.59
N THR A 1063 -23.24 -29.03 18.65
CA THR A 1063 -24.06 -28.56 19.79
C THR A 1063 -23.67 -27.16 20.27
N VAL A 1064 -24.65 -26.27 20.44
CA VAL A 1064 -24.44 -24.92 21.00
C VAL A 1064 -25.42 -24.67 22.12
N VAL A 1065 -24.94 -24.09 23.23
CA VAL A 1065 -25.78 -23.65 24.34
C VAL A 1065 -25.73 -22.12 24.46
N LEU A 1066 -26.88 -21.48 24.24
CA LEU A 1066 -27.08 -20.04 24.35
C LEU A 1066 -27.74 -19.69 25.70
N PRO A 1067 -27.16 -18.74 26.47
CA PRO A 1067 -27.61 -18.40 27.81
C PRO A 1067 -28.90 -17.57 27.79
N GLN A 1068 -29.48 -17.35 28.99
CA GLN A 1068 -30.71 -16.56 29.15
C GLN A 1068 -30.56 -15.08 28.74
N SER A 1069 -29.33 -14.56 28.67
CA SER A 1069 -29.06 -13.15 28.37
C SER A 1069 -29.17 -12.77 26.89
N VAL A 1070 -29.12 -13.77 25.98
CA VAL A 1070 -29.24 -13.55 24.55
C VAL A 1070 -30.64 -13.05 24.20
N ARG A 1071 -30.74 -11.90 23.53
CA ARG A 1071 -32.02 -11.29 23.13
C ARG A 1071 -32.30 -11.37 21.63
N THR A 1072 -31.26 -11.39 20.82
CA THR A 1072 -31.37 -11.36 19.35
C THR A 1072 -30.55 -12.49 18.73
N LEU A 1073 -31.07 -13.06 17.64
CA LEU A 1073 -30.37 -14.07 16.85
C LEU A 1073 -30.20 -13.57 15.39
N PRO A 1074 -28.98 -13.13 15.02
CA PRO A 1074 -28.67 -12.70 13.66
C PRO A 1074 -28.69 -13.84 12.65
N PHE A 1075 -29.05 -13.54 11.39
CA PHE A 1075 -29.07 -14.53 10.28
C PHE A 1075 -27.69 -15.15 10.00
N CYS A 1076 -26.61 -14.43 10.31
CA CYS A 1076 -25.23 -14.86 10.08
C CYS A 1076 -24.61 -15.67 11.23
N ALA A 1077 -25.31 -15.85 12.36
CA ALA A 1077 -24.72 -16.43 13.57
C ALA A 1077 -24.11 -17.82 13.36
N PHE A 1078 -24.74 -18.66 12.53
CA PHE A 1078 -24.32 -20.03 12.22
C PHE A 1078 -24.14 -20.29 10.71
N ALA A 1079 -23.74 -19.27 9.96
CA ALA A 1079 -23.49 -19.43 8.52
C ALA A 1079 -22.42 -20.51 8.26
N ASN A 1080 -22.67 -21.43 7.33
CA ASN A 1080 -21.80 -22.57 7.01
C ASN A 1080 -21.59 -23.59 8.15
N CYS A 1081 -22.46 -23.64 9.16
CA CYS A 1081 -22.40 -24.65 10.24
C CYS A 1081 -23.18 -25.92 9.87
N GLY A 1082 -22.79 -26.65 8.83
CA GLY A 1082 -23.59 -27.76 8.27
C GLY A 1082 -23.78 -29.01 9.15
N SER A 1083 -23.07 -29.12 10.30
CA SER A 1083 -23.13 -30.29 11.19
C SER A 1083 -24.00 -30.08 12.45
N LEU A 1084 -24.70 -28.95 12.55
CA LEU A 1084 -25.42 -28.56 13.75
C LEU A 1084 -26.62 -29.49 14.00
N LYS A 1085 -26.62 -30.17 15.14
CA LYS A 1085 -27.67 -31.14 15.54
C LYS A 1085 -28.55 -30.59 16.64
N ASP A 1086 -27.98 -29.95 17.65
CA ASP A 1086 -28.69 -29.52 18.85
C ASP A 1086 -28.32 -28.07 19.23
N VAL A 1087 -29.31 -27.19 19.36
CA VAL A 1087 -29.09 -25.82 19.87
C VAL A 1087 -29.98 -25.58 21.08
N TRP A 1088 -29.37 -25.39 22.24
CA TRP A 1088 -30.06 -25.17 23.49
C TRP A 1088 -30.18 -23.67 23.75
N ILE A 1089 -31.39 -23.15 23.76
CA ILE A 1089 -31.66 -21.73 23.93
C ILE A 1089 -32.42 -21.53 25.24
N TYR A 1090 -31.72 -20.97 26.24
CA TYR A 1090 -32.31 -20.68 27.53
C TYR A 1090 -32.96 -19.28 27.60
N ALA A 1091 -32.83 -18.46 26.56
CA ALA A 1091 -33.50 -17.16 26.48
C ALA A 1091 -35.04 -17.29 26.54
N ARG A 1092 -35.68 -16.44 27.36
CA ARG A 1092 -37.16 -16.41 27.47
C ARG A 1092 -37.82 -15.56 26.38
N GLU A 1093 -37.08 -14.55 25.91
CA GLU A 1093 -37.46 -13.64 24.83
C GLU A 1093 -36.32 -13.67 23.81
N LEU A 1094 -36.63 -13.94 22.55
CA LEU A 1094 -35.67 -14.02 21.45
C LEU A 1094 -36.30 -13.46 20.18
N GLU A 1095 -35.63 -12.50 19.54
CA GLU A 1095 -36.04 -11.92 18.26
C GLU A 1095 -35.02 -12.25 17.16
N LEU A 1096 -35.49 -12.47 15.93
CA LEU A 1096 -34.60 -12.59 14.77
C LEU A 1096 -34.15 -11.20 14.33
N ASP A 1097 -32.85 -11.03 14.08
CA ASP A 1097 -32.30 -9.78 13.56
C ASP A 1097 -32.02 -9.88 12.05
N GLU A 1098 -33.00 -9.45 11.25
CA GLU A 1098 -32.94 -9.39 9.77
C GLU A 1098 -31.94 -8.36 9.22
N SER A 1099 -31.46 -7.42 10.05
CA SER A 1099 -30.61 -6.31 9.59
C SER A 1099 -29.16 -6.70 9.34
N ALA A 1100 -28.70 -7.81 9.93
CA ALA A 1100 -27.32 -8.28 9.88
C ALA A 1100 -26.96 -9.12 8.63
N GLY A 1101 -27.92 -9.39 7.73
CA GLY A 1101 -27.80 -10.41 6.67
C GLY A 1101 -27.39 -9.96 5.26
N VAL A 1102 -27.13 -8.67 5.01
CA VAL A 1102 -27.01 -8.15 3.62
C VAL A 1102 -25.57 -8.23 3.05
N THR A 1103 -24.57 -8.54 3.86
CA THR A 1103 -23.15 -8.52 3.43
C THR A 1103 -22.51 -9.89 3.17
N PHE A 1104 -23.23 -11.01 3.37
CA PHE A 1104 -22.58 -12.34 3.45
C PHE A 1104 -22.83 -13.31 2.28
N PHE A 1105 -23.64 -12.97 1.27
CA PHE A 1105 -24.02 -13.93 0.22
C PHE A 1105 -23.04 -14.11 -0.96
N HIS A 1106 -21.79 -13.65 -0.85
CA HIS A 1106 -20.84 -13.76 -1.98
C HIS A 1106 -19.40 -14.18 -1.66
N HIS A 1107 -19.18 -14.99 -0.61
CA HIS A 1107 -17.82 -15.46 -0.27
C HIS A 1107 -17.62 -16.99 -0.21
N SER A 1108 -18.55 -17.81 -0.72
CA SER A 1108 -18.37 -19.28 -0.69
C SER A 1108 -17.71 -19.91 -1.94
N LEU A 1109 -17.25 -19.12 -2.93
CA LEU A 1109 -16.51 -19.63 -4.10
C LEU A 1109 -15.43 -18.64 -4.57
N ALA A 1110 -14.31 -18.55 -3.84
CA ALA A 1110 -12.94 -18.26 -4.28
C ALA A 1110 -12.13 -17.68 -3.12
N GLY A 1111 -11.10 -18.41 -2.67
CA GLY A 1111 -10.13 -17.88 -1.73
C GLY A 1111 -9.19 -16.92 -2.46
N TYR A 1112 -9.27 -15.63 -2.14
CA TYR A 1112 -8.23 -14.60 -2.18
C TYR A 1112 -8.92 -13.33 -1.64
N TYR A 1113 -8.38 -12.75 -0.57
CA TYR A 1113 -8.84 -11.46 -0.06
C TYR A 1113 -8.07 -10.39 -0.84
N ASP A 1114 -8.76 -9.68 -1.72
CA ASP A 1114 -8.26 -8.57 -2.54
C ASP A 1114 -8.73 -7.25 -1.90
N PRO A 1115 -7.82 -6.43 -1.31
CA PRO A 1115 -8.17 -5.14 -0.74
C PRO A 1115 -8.41 -4.03 -1.78
N ASP A 1116 -8.08 -4.24 -3.06
CA ASP A 1116 -8.12 -3.21 -4.11
C ASP A 1116 -9.47 -3.12 -4.84
N TYR A 1117 -10.41 -4.02 -4.56
CA TYR A 1117 -11.69 -4.08 -5.26
C TYR A 1117 -12.68 -2.94 -4.92
N GLU A 1118 -12.46 -2.17 -3.84
CA GLU A 1118 -13.27 -0.97 -3.52
C GLU A 1118 -12.76 0.31 -4.20
N ALA A 1119 -11.56 0.33 -4.77
CA ALA A 1119 -10.98 1.55 -5.35
C ALA A 1119 -11.45 1.84 -6.79
N GLU A 1120 -11.98 0.87 -7.52
CA GLU A 1120 -12.27 1.01 -8.96
C GLU A 1120 -13.76 1.18 -9.34
N TYR A 1121 -14.71 0.99 -8.42
CA TYR A 1121 -16.17 1.11 -8.69
C TYR A 1121 -16.96 1.93 -7.66
N GLY A 1122 -16.36 2.99 -7.14
CA GLY A 1122 -17.06 3.97 -6.29
C GLY A 1122 -18.07 4.81 -7.08
N SER A 1123 -19.31 4.33 -7.28
CA SER A 1123 -20.55 5.13 -7.28
C SER A 1123 -21.85 4.46 -7.76
N ASP A 1124 -21.98 3.13 -7.89
CA ASP A 1124 -23.24 2.53 -8.41
C ASP A 1124 -23.80 1.28 -7.69
N TRP A 1125 -23.32 0.93 -6.50
CA TRP A 1125 -23.79 -0.30 -5.81
C TRP A 1125 -25.14 -0.15 -5.09
N ALA A 1126 -25.48 1.06 -4.64
CA ALA A 1126 -26.75 1.33 -3.93
C ALA A 1126 -28.00 1.25 -4.84
N ALA A 1127 -27.82 1.32 -6.16
CA ALA A 1127 -28.93 1.26 -7.13
C ALA A 1127 -29.40 -0.18 -7.42
N SER A 1128 -28.55 -1.19 -7.24
CA SER A 1128 -28.89 -2.57 -7.62
C SER A 1128 -29.73 -3.33 -6.57
N ILE A 1129 -29.76 -2.88 -5.32
CA ILE A 1129 -30.56 -3.52 -4.24
C ILE A 1129 -32.04 -3.10 -4.27
N ALA A 1130 -32.37 -2.04 -5.01
CA ALA A 1130 -33.76 -1.63 -5.20
C ALA A 1130 -34.59 -2.60 -6.09
N HIS A 1131 -33.97 -3.64 -6.68
CA HIS A 1131 -34.63 -4.55 -7.64
C HIS A 1131 -34.78 -6.01 -7.19
N THR A 1132 -34.28 -6.40 -6.01
CA THR A 1132 -34.40 -7.78 -5.47
C THR A 1132 -35.20 -7.84 -4.17
N ARG A 1133 -36.40 -7.24 -4.16
CA ARG A 1133 -37.34 -7.29 -3.02
C ARG A 1133 -38.13 -8.62 -2.90
N GLN A 1134 -37.66 -9.73 -3.47
CA GLN A 1134 -38.43 -10.99 -3.52
C GLN A 1134 -37.62 -12.29 -3.35
N ALA A 1135 -36.38 -12.27 -2.85
CA ALA A 1135 -35.70 -13.49 -2.39
C ALA A 1135 -35.73 -13.54 -0.87
N HIS A 1136 -36.39 -14.55 -0.30
CA HIS A 1136 -36.38 -14.83 1.14
C HIS A 1136 -34.94 -14.98 1.63
N LEU A 1137 -34.48 -14.13 2.55
CA LEU A 1137 -33.21 -14.33 3.23
C LEU A 1137 -33.29 -15.66 4.01
N PRO A 1138 -32.33 -16.59 3.84
CA PRO A 1138 -32.37 -17.88 4.52
C PRO A 1138 -32.08 -17.70 6.02
N HIS A 1139 -32.94 -18.25 6.88
CA HIS A 1139 -32.87 -18.13 8.34
C HIS A 1139 -31.54 -18.66 8.93
N PRO A 1140 -31.18 -18.35 10.21
CA PRO A 1140 -29.89 -18.68 10.82
C PRO A 1140 -29.49 -20.18 10.84
N PHE A 1141 -30.39 -21.08 10.43
CA PHE A 1141 -30.20 -22.54 10.47
C PHE A 1141 -30.38 -23.17 9.08
N ALA A 1142 -30.36 -22.38 8.01
CA ALA A 1142 -30.64 -22.86 6.66
C ALA A 1142 -29.66 -23.96 6.19
N ASP A 1143 -28.42 -23.93 6.69
CA ASP A 1143 -27.39 -24.94 6.39
C ASP A 1143 -27.53 -26.22 7.22
N SER A 1144 -28.46 -26.28 8.20
CA SER A 1144 -28.74 -27.45 9.05
C SER A 1144 -30.24 -27.66 9.24
N PRO A 1145 -30.94 -28.12 8.19
CA PRO A 1145 -32.40 -28.23 8.21
C PRO A 1145 -32.96 -29.25 9.23
N ASP A 1146 -32.13 -30.19 9.68
CA ASP A 1146 -32.51 -31.23 10.66
C ASP A 1146 -32.18 -30.85 12.12
N VAL A 1147 -31.69 -29.64 12.38
CA VAL A 1147 -31.30 -29.19 13.73
C VAL A 1147 -32.50 -29.24 14.69
N THR A 1148 -32.25 -29.74 15.90
CA THR A 1148 -33.19 -29.74 17.02
C THR A 1148 -32.89 -28.57 17.94
N ILE A 1149 -33.85 -27.66 18.07
CA ILE A 1149 -33.77 -26.53 18.97
C ILE A 1149 -34.42 -26.89 20.29
N HIS A 1150 -33.66 -26.82 21.37
CA HIS A 1150 -34.15 -27.06 22.72
C HIS A 1150 -34.47 -25.71 23.38
N GLY A 1151 -35.68 -25.54 23.92
CA GLY A 1151 -36.06 -24.30 24.62
C GLY A 1151 -37.21 -24.49 25.61
N TYR A 1152 -37.56 -23.45 26.36
CA TYR A 1152 -38.71 -23.52 27.27
C TYR A 1152 -40.03 -23.67 26.49
N ALA A 1153 -40.92 -24.55 26.95
CA ALA A 1153 -42.25 -24.70 26.39
C ALA A 1153 -43.04 -23.36 26.49
N GLY A 1154 -43.66 -22.94 25.40
CA GLY A 1154 -44.39 -21.67 25.27
C GLY A 1154 -43.52 -20.42 25.06
N SER A 1155 -42.22 -20.59 24.79
CA SER A 1155 -41.30 -19.47 24.57
C SER A 1155 -41.39 -18.86 23.15
N ALA A 1156 -40.76 -17.69 22.98
CA ALA A 1156 -40.51 -17.11 21.66
C ALA A 1156 -39.74 -18.09 20.75
N THR A 1157 -38.81 -18.86 21.31
CA THR A 1157 -38.05 -19.91 20.62
C THR A 1157 -38.95 -21.01 20.04
N GLU A 1158 -39.93 -21.52 20.78
CA GLU A 1158 -40.88 -22.51 20.25
C GLU A 1158 -41.68 -21.93 19.07
N SER A 1159 -42.07 -20.66 19.18
CA SER A 1159 -42.84 -19.98 18.14
C SER A 1159 -42.00 -19.77 16.88
N LEU A 1160 -40.73 -19.41 17.05
CA LEU A 1160 -39.74 -19.28 15.99
C LEU A 1160 -39.47 -20.62 15.28
N CYS A 1161 -39.29 -21.71 16.02
CA CYS A 1161 -39.07 -23.03 15.42
C CYS A 1161 -40.29 -23.47 14.60
N ARG A 1162 -41.50 -23.16 15.07
CA ARG A 1162 -42.74 -23.43 14.33
C ARG A 1162 -42.85 -22.61 13.04
N GLU A 1163 -42.37 -21.37 13.05
CA GLU A 1163 -42.36 -20.49 11.87
C GLU A 1163 -41.34 -20.95 10.84
N LEU A 1164 -40.14 -21.36 11.27
CA LEU A 1164 -39.05 -21.80 10.41
C LEU A 1164 -39.13 -23.28 10.00
N GLY A 1165 -40.02 -24.06 10.61
CA GLY A 1165 -40.17 -25.50 10.32
C GLY A 1165 -39.07 -26.39 10.92
N LEU A 1166 -38.45 -25.95 12.02
CA LEU A 1166 -37.35 -26.66 12.70
C LEU A 1166 -37.87 -27.64 13.76
N ASN A 1167 -37.07 -28.67 14.08
CA ASN A 1167 -37.38 -29.59 15.18
C ASN A 1167 -37.27 -28.84 16.51
N PHE A 1168 -38.26 -28.98 17.38
CA PHE A 1168 -38.27 -28.36 18.72
C PHE A 1168 -38.51 -29.39 19.81
N GLU A 1169 -37.65 -29.40 20.82
CA GLU A 1169 -37.81 -30.21 22.02
C GLU A 1169 -37.86 -29.32 23.28
N PRO A 1170 -38.89 -29.47 24.15
CA PRO A 1170 -38.99 -28.64 25.34
C PRO A 1170 -37.99 -29.07 26.41
N ILE A 1171 -37.22 -28.10 26.94
CA ILE A 1171 -36.30 -28.32 28.06
C ILE A 1171 -37.13 -28.52 29.35
N PRO A 1172 -36.79 -29.51 30.21
CA PRO A 1172 -37.45 -29.68 31.50
C PRO A 1172 -37.26 -28.44 32.40
N GLU A 1173 -38.29 -28.08 33.18
CA GLU A 1173 -38.29 -26.89 34.06
C GLU A 1173 -37.22 -26.90 35.19
N LYS A 1174 -36.46 -27.98 35.36
CA LYS A 1174 -35.55 -28.19 36.50
C LYS A 1174 -34.09 -28.10 36.12
#